data_AF-L8HCF9-F1
#
_entry.id   AF-L8HCF9-F1
#
_cell.length_a   1.000
_cell.length_b   1.000
_cell.length_c   1.000
_cell.angle_alpha   90.00
_cell.angle_beta   90.00
_cell.angle_gamma   90.00
#
_symmetry.space_group_name_H-M   'P 1'
#
loop_
_entity.id
_entity.type
_entity.pdbx_description
1 polymer ?
#
loop_
_entity_poly.entity_id
_entity_poly.type
_entity_poly.pdbx_seq_one_letter_code
_entity_poly.pdbx_strand_id
1 'polypeptide(L)'
;MYLVGSRAYGLAGPDSDYDVTVVIESAYDLVGLQFLSFYDGNLNLNIFHLAYFRKLIQQNVVWILTVLYLPREFVWKEEVRVPFELRKVDLRRAVTLDADHHLSKAKRLWVVIFTTTIAIITGLMRGDIRRGKKNILHGLRTLHYALQLLRHGAIIDLQEVNHHWPEIDADPSTDWAHYQKRYLPLYQRLKKEVTALTEPKPIPPAAFTEERPLTLAYVERYGLSAPSTELDIFIKRDSKYPELVLLHPDKLCSPYSNPVVRECSSGLLVELTKPTAQANQDKSESEIEKNERESESEEIRRLVCLPYPKVYELGHANAEQICDWSGAKVFRIEITDNARVVSLYHYADEWRICSSESSDCSDRICRVRVKHGSAEEPRREGGDDEEEEEDRYYLNFPSTTHYNPWNFFEEKLTKPRQAFAAFTTATSTATGQGPQHGDKNEDGAQEDLGEGMINKTFGDFFWDIWQERDYRFPEDTSLCYCFMTAVPAIQIFTHLTPPDPASAGQAWLSGVRDMKTLRQLAPEEVRAIAHARGWETISAERLECVTAQTTATIDDTPDAPSASSSSSSPQFPFPWPPVAPSSEPLDRILQRELDPVKCAGFLVVDDRMRRVKVVSPQYSALSRLSWWSGDEAALRLLLLEVVRANDHDSFIRRYPQWEATYRQVRQQFHALLSLLEQVYSPLISRPREEFLAAAQNGKLRKVLFKMARKSVCDVRDYLNDVAPKKLAAWMRLATVTHRP
;
A
#
# COMPACT_ATOMS: atom_id res chain seq x y z
N MET A 1 13.88 -8.73 30.17
CA MET A 1 13.97 -10.19 30.10
C MET A 1 12.75 -10.77 30.77
N TYR A 2 12.00 -11.55 30.02
CA TYR A 2 10.65 -11.98 30.37
C TYR A 2 10.52 -13.47 30.09
N LEU A 3 10.18 -14.26 31.10
CA LEU A 3 9.82 -15.66 30.90
C LEU A 3 8.41 -15.71 30.32
N VAL A 4 8.27 -16.22 29.11
CA VAL A 4 7.01 -16.32 28.37
C VAL A 4 6.68 -17.80 28.09
N GLY A 5 5.69 -18.05 27.25
CA GLY A 5 5.37 -19.40 26.78
C GLY A 5 4.61 -20.24 27.81
N SER A 6 4.70 -21.56 27.68
CA SER A 6 3.88 -22.51 28.45
C SER A 6 3.99 -22.34 29.96
N ARG A 7 5.15 -21.91 30.47
CA ARG A 7 5.40 -21.66 31.90
C ARG A 7 4.63 -20.46 32.40
N ALA A 8 4.73 -19.32 31.70
CA ALA A 8 3.96 -18.12 32.03
C ALA A 8 2.45 -18.31 31.85
N TYR A 9 2.05 -19.13 30.87
CA TYR A 9 0.66 -19.41 30.59
C TYR A 9 0.08 -20.57 31.41
N GLY A 10 0.79 -21.16 32.37
CA GLY A 10 0.26 -22.23 33.24
C GLY A 10 -0.04 -23.57 32.56
N LEU A 11 0.65 -23.89 31.45
CA LEU A 11 0.52 -25.16 30.71
C LEU A 11 1.82 -25.98 30.64
N ALA A 12 2.85 -25.58 31.38
CA ALA A 12 4.13 -26.27 31.37
C ALA A 12 4.02 -27.65 32.06
N GLY A 13 4.46 -28.68 31.34
CA GLY A 13 4.82 -29.98 31.93
C GLY A 13 6.30 -30.06 32.31
N PRO A 14 6.77 -31.20 32.85
CA PRO A 14 8.16 -31.40 33.23
C PRO A 14 9.15 -31.13 32.09
N ASP A 15 8.80 -31.55 30.88
CA ASP A 15 9.64 -31.43 29.67
C ASP A 15 9.40 -30.15 28.88
N SER A 16 8.72 -29.15 29.47
CA SER A 16 8.48 -27.88 28.77
C SER A 16 9.73 -27.02 28.75
N ASP A 17 10.03 -26.49 27.58
CA ASP A 17 11.08 -25.52 27.33
C ASP A 17 10.84 -24.21 28.08
N TYR A 18 11.90 -23.42 28.19
CA TYR A 18 11.88 -22.05 28.65
C TYR A 18 11.87 -21.14 27.44
N ASP A 19 10.75 -20.49 27.17
CA ASP A 19 10.68 -19.42 26.18
C ASP A 19 10.95 -18.08 26.87
N VAL A 20 11.98 -17.36 26.45
CA VAL A 20 12.35 -16.07 27.06
C VAL A 20 12.35 -14.99 26.00
N THR A 21 11.64 -13.90 26.26
CA THR A 21 11.72 -12.68 25.47
C THR A 21 12.78 -11.76 26.09
N VAL A 22 13.76 -11.37 25.29
CA VAL A 22 14.84 -10.47 25.67
C VAL A 22 14.72 -9.22 24.82
N VAL A 23 14.64 -8.05 25.47
CA VAL A 23 14.63 -6.76 24.79
C VAL A 23 15.90 -6.05 25.20
N ILE A 24 16.70 -5.63 24.22
CA ILE A 24 17.97 -4.93 24.46
C ILE A 24 18.01 -3.62 23.70
N GLU A 25 18.59 -2.62 24.34
CA GLU A 25 19.07 -1.39 23.73
C GLU A 25 20.57 -1.60 23.51
N SER A 26 20.98 -1.84 22.27
CA SER A 26 22.34 -2.22 21.92
C SER A 26 22.87 -1.25 20.87
N ALA A 27 24.15 -0.87 21.00
CA ALA A 27 24.86 -0.10 19.97
C ALA A 27 25.14 -0.91 18.68
N TYR A 28 25.03 -2.24 18.75
CA TYR A 28 25.11 -3.10 17.58
C TYR A 28 23.78 -3.12 16.82
N ASP A 29 23.87 -3.08 15.49
CA ASP A 29 22.77 -3.14 14.51
C ASP A 29 22.02 -4.49 14.55
N LEU A 30 21.37 -4.80 15.67
CA LEU A 30 20.46 -5.92 15.78
C LEU A 30 19.16 -5.55 15.10
N VAL A 31 19.02 -6.03 13.87
CA VAL A 31 17.86 -5.67 13.06
C VAL A 31 16.76 -6.72 13.15
N GLY A 32 15.65 -6.37 13.82
CA GLY A 32 14.48 -7.22 13.96
C GLY A 32 14.53 -8.18 15.16
N LEU A 33 14.00 -9.40 14.96
CA LEU A 33 13.97 -10.49 15.94
C LEU A 33 15.10 -11.48 15.63
N GLN A 34 15.92 -11.79 16.63
CA GLN A 34 16.86 -12.91 16.60
C GLN A 34 16.34 -14.06 17.46
N PHE A 35 16.33 -15.26 16.91
CA PHE A 35 15.92 -16.46 17.61
C PHE A 35 17.15 -17.33 17.91
N LEU A 36 17.41 -17.58 19.19
CA LEU A 36 18.46 -18.50 19.63
C LEU A 36 17.83 -19.67 20.36
N SER A 37 18.25 -20.89 20.03
CA SER A 37 17.89 -22.10 20.75
C SER A 37 19.16 -22.74 21.29
N PHE A 38 19.17 -23.09 22.58
CA PHE A 38 20.32 -23.70 23.26
C PHE A 38 20.09 -25.21 23.50
N TYR A 39 21.20 -25.94 23.74
CA TYR A 39 21.28 -27.42 23.78
C TYR A 39 20.12 -28.12 24.52
N ASP A 40 19.73 -29.28 23.98
CA ASP A 40 18.55 -30.11 24.24
C ASP A 40 17.18 -29.47 23.98
N GLY A 41 17.12 -28.23 23.47
CA GLY A 41 15.87 -27.54 23.16
C GLY A 41 15.13 -27.02 24.39
N ASN A 42 15.78 -27.01 25.55
CA ASN A 42 15.18 -26.60 26.82
C ASN A 42 15.11 -25.08 27.00
N LEU A 43 15.79 -24.28 26.18
CA LEU A 43 15.77 -22.80 26.26
C LEU A 43 15.74 -22.17 24.88
N ASN A 44 14.72 -21.35 24.65
CA ASN A 44 14.53 -20.52 23.46
C ASN A 44 14.58 -19.05 23.85
N LEU A 45 15.43 -18.26 23.20
CA LEU A 45 15.52 -16.81 23.37
C LEU A 45 14.98 -16.12 22.11
N ASN A 46 13.98 -15.26 22.30
CA ASN A 46 13.52 -14.29 21.32
C ASN A 46 14.12 -12.92 21.67
N ILE A 47 15.16 -12.50 20.96
CA ILE A 47 15.90 -11.26 21.22
C ILE A 47 15.42 -10.17 20.28
N PHE A 48 14.96 -9.06 20.83
CA PHE A 48 14.50 -7.88 20.10
C PHE A 48 15.39 -6.68 20.40
N HIS A 49 15.68 -5.89 19.37
CA HIS A 49 16.11 -4.51 19.59
C HIS A 49 14.92 -3.67 20.12
N LEU A 50 15.18 -2.77 21.06
CA LEU A 50 14.16 -1.95 21.72
C LEU A 50 13.28 -1.17 20.73
N ALA A 51 13.87 -0.60 19.67
CA ALA A 51 13.10 0.13 18.65
C ALA A 51 12.12 -0.78 17.90
N TYR A 52 12.52 -2.01 17.58
CA TYR A 52 11.65 -2.97 16.91
C TYR A 52 10.56 -3.49 17.86
N PHE A 53 10.90 -3.73 19.12
CA PHE A 53 9.92 -4.10 20.15
C PHE A 53 8.86 -3.01 20.35
N ARG A 54 9.28 -1.73 20.43
CA ARG A 54 8.38 -0.56 20.46
C ARG A 54 7.43 -0.55 19.28
N LYS A 55 7.94 -0.80 18.07
CA LYS A 55 7.12 -0.89 16.85
C LYS A 55 6.08 -2.01 16.93
N LEU A 56 6.43 -3.19 17.45
CA LEU A 56 5.47 -4.29 17.60
C LEU A 56 4.39 -3.99 18.65
N ILE A 57 4.74 -3.26 19.72
CA ILE A 57 3.76 -2.75 20.69
C ILE A 57 2.83 -1.74 20.04
N GLN A 58 3.35 -0.77 19.30
CA GLN A 58 2.55 0.23 18.56
C GLN A 58 1.62 -0.41 17.51
N GLN A 59 2.02 -1.56 16.96
CA GLN A 59 1.22 -2.37 16.03
C GLN A 59 0.25 -3.33 16.75
N ASN A 60 0.16 -3.26 18.08
CA ASN A 60 -0.69 -4.09 18.92
C ASN A 60 -0.55 -5.61 18.67
N VAL A 61 0.68 -6.06 18.42
CA VAL A 61 0.97 -7.49 18.20
C VAL A 61 0.72 -8.26 19.49
N VAL A 62 -0.34 -9.07 19.51
CA VAL A 62 -0.94 -9.61 20.74
C VAL A 62 0.06 -10.42 21.58
N TRP A 63 0.85 -11.30 20.97
CA TRP A 63 1.82 -12.12 21.69
C TRP A 63 3.05 -11.33 22.19
N ILE A 64 3.28 -10.12 21.68
CA ILE A 64 4.25 -9.17 22.23
C ILE A 64 3.62 -8.42 23.40
N LEU A 65 2.36 -8.02 23.28
CA LEU A 65 1.64 -7.33 24.35
C LEU A 65 1.50 -8.17 25.63
N THR A 66 1.50 -9.51 25.54
CA THR A 66 1.50 -10.37 26.75
C THR A 66 2.65 -10.07 27.69
N VAL A 67 3.80 -9.65 27.16
CA VAL A 67 4.99 -9.29 27.94
C VAL A 67 4.71 -8.15 28.92
N LEU A 68 3.87 -7.18 28.50
CA LEU A 68 3.52 -6.00 29.32
C LEU A 68 2.57 -6.33 30.48
N TYR A 69 1.96 -7.51 30.45
CA TYR A 69 0.94 -7.97 31.41
C TYR A 69 1.35 -9.27 32.11
N LEU A 70 2.64 -9.63 32.07
CA LEU A 70 3.15 -10.78 32.80
C LEU A 70 3.05 -10.54 34.32
N PRO A 71 2.67 -11.56 35.10
CA PRO A 71 2.87 -11.56 36.55
C PRO A 71 4.34 -11.31 36.91
N ARG A 72 4.58 -10.66 38.05
CA ARG A 72 5.91 -10.18 38.45
C ARG A 72 6.95 -11.29 38.53
N GLU A 73 6.55 -12.50 38.91
CA GLU A 73 7.40 -13.69 38.98
C GLU A 73 7.96 -14.15 37.62
N PHE A 74 7.32 -13.73 36.51
CA PHE A 74 7.78 -14.01 35.14
C PHE A 74 8.58 -12.85 34.53
N VAL A 75 8.68 -11.71 35.23
CA VAL A 75 9.49 -10.55 34.81
C VAL A 75 10.85 -10.65 35.50
N TRP A 76 11.81 -11.31 34.86
CA TRP A 76 13.14 -11.52 35.43
C TRP A 76 13.96 -10.23 35.51
N LYS A 77 13.81 -9.33 34.53
CA LYS A 77 14.47 -8.01 34.52
C LYS A 77 13.73 -7.04 33.62
N GLU A 78 13.36 -5.86 34.12
CA GLU A 78 12.77 -4.77 33.32
C GLU A 78 13.42 -3.45 33.73
N GLU A 79 14.16 -2.84 32.81
CA GLU A 79 14.81 -1.53 33.01
C GLU A 79 14.08 -0.42 32.25
N VAL A 80 13.38 -0.78 31.17
CA VAL A 80 12.64 0.14 30.31
C VAL A 80 11.24 -0.41 30.10
N ARG A 81 10.23 0.35 30.51
CA ARG A 81 8.83 0.05 30.23
C ARG A 81 8.39 0.82 28.99
N VAL A 82 7.86 0.10 28.00
CA VAL A 82 7.35 0.71 26.77
C VAL A 82 5.87 1.05 26.97
N PRO A 83 5.43 2.30 26.69
CA PRO A 83 4.02 2.65 26.76
C PRO A 83 3.21 1.89 25.71
N PHE A 84 2.01 1.50 26.09
CA PHE A 84 1.05 0.84 25.21
C PHE A 84 -0.21 1.69 25.09
N GLU A 85 -0.68 1.85 23.86
CA GLU A 85 -1.94 2.51 23.55
C GLU A 85 -2.79 1.57 22.69
N LEU A 86 -4.05 1.35 23.09
CA LEU A 86 -4.94 0.47 22.36
C LEU A 86 -5.46 1.14 21.08
N ARG A 87 -4.78 0.89 19.97
CA ARG A 87 -5.26 1.14 18.60
C ARG A 87 -6.09 -0.04 18.08
N LYS A 88 -7.40 0.16 17.88
CA LYS A 88 -8.34 -0.91 17.52
C LYS A 88 -8.07 -1.51 16.14
N VAL A 89 -7.69 -0.67 15.17
CA VAL A 89 -7.40 -1.09 13.80
C VAL A 89 -6.17 -1.99 13.74
N ASP A 90 -5.09 -1.55 14.40
CA ASP A 90 -3.85 -2.32 14.53
C ASP A 90 -4.09 -3.66 15.23
N LEU A 91 -4.82 -3.65 16.35
CA LEU A 91 -5.15 -4.88 17.06
C LEU A 91 -5.95 -5.84 16.17
N ARG A 92 -6.98 -5.37 15.46
CA ARG A 92 -7.78 -6.18 14.51
C ARG A 92 -6.91 -6.81 13.44
N ARG A 93 -5.99 -6.05 12.86
CA ARG A 93 -5.08 -6.51 11.82
C ARG A 93 -4.14 -7.59 12.37
N ALA A 94 -3.44 -7.30 13.47
CA ALA A 94 -2.47 -8.20 14.08
C ALA A 94 -3.13 -9.51 14.54
N VAL A 95 -4.24 -9.42 15.29
CA VAL A 95 -4.94 -10.60 15.83
C VAL A 95 -5.51 -11.49 14.72
N THR A 96 -6.06 -10.91 13.65
CA THR A 96 -6.63 -11.67 12.54
C THR A 96 -5.54 -12.42 11.78
N LEU A 97 -4.43 -11.75 11.48
CA LEU A 97 -3.30 -12.33 10.79
C LEU A 97 -2.67 -13.48 11.61
N ASP A 98 -2.40 -13.23 12.89
CA ASP A 98 -1.75 -14.21 13.77
C ASP A 98 -2.65 -15.42 14.03
N ALA A 99 -3.94 -15.20 14.30
CA ALA A 99 -4.89 -16.27 14.53
C ALA A 99 -5.08 -17.13 13.26
N ASP A 100 -5.20 -16.52 12.08
CA ASP A 100 -5.35 -17.24 10.82
C ASP A 100 -4.05 -17.98 10.45
N HIS A 101 -2.89 -17.40 10.77
CA HIS A 101 -1.59 -18.05 10.63
C HIS A 101 -1.54 -19.33 11.46
N HIS A 102 -1.92 -19.28 12.75
CA HIS A 102 -1.95 -20.44 13.63
C HIS A 102 -2.91 -21.52 13.13
N LEU A 103 -4.13 -21.17 12.72
CA LEU A 103 -5.10 -22.12 12.19
C LEU A 103 -4.61 -22.77 10.87
N SER A 104 -4.01 -21.98 9.98
CA SER A 104 -3.42 -22.48 8.72
C SER A 104 -2.21 -23.38 8.98
N LYS A 105 -1.38 -23.03 9.96
CA LYS A 105 -0.23 -23.83 10.40
C LYS A 105 -0.69 -25.14 11.02
N ALA A 106 -1.74 -25.12 11.84
CA ALA A 106 -2.39 -26.32 12.35
C ALA A 106 -2.79 -27.23 11.17
N LYS A 107 -3.61 -26.76 10.23
CA LYS A 107 -4.02 -27.55 9.05
C LYS A 107 -2.83 -28.17 8.29
N ARG A 108 -1.77 -27.41 8.04
CA ARG A 108 -0.57 -27.91 7.34
C ARG A 108 0.14 -29.04 8.11
N LEU A 109 0.19 -28.96 9.44
CA LEU A 109 0.81 -29.99 10.29
C LEU A 109 -0.01 -31.30 10.31
N TRP A 110 -1.32 -31.23 10.03
CA TRP A 110 -2.17 -32.40 9.82
C TRP A 110 -2.06 -32.97 8.41
N VAL A 111 -2.07 -32.11 7.38
CA VAL A 111 -2.15 -32.51 5.96
C VAL A 111 -0.75 -32.80 5.43
N VAL A 112 0.03 -33.71 6.02
CA VAL A 112 1.31 -34.10 5.38
C VAL A 112 1.00 -34.71 4.02
N ILE A 113 1.26 -33.90 2.98
CA ILE A 113 1.11 -34.27 1.58
C ILE A 113 2.21 -35.28 1.27
N PHE A 114 1.77 -36.37 0.65
CA PHE A 114 2.51 -37.43 -0.04
C PHE A 114 3.51 -36.94 -1.11
N THR A 115 4.05 -35.72 -1.03
CA THR A 115 5.19 -35.32 -1.85
C THR A 115 6.44 -35.91 -1.24
N THR A 116 6.77 -37.11 -1.70
CA THR A 116 7.87 -37.99 -1.29
C THR A 116 9.20 -37.26 -1.08
N THR A 117 9.45 -36.19 -1.82
CA THR A 117 10.71 -35.41 -1.77
C THR A 117 10.94 -34.69 -0.45
N ILE A 118 9.94 -34.02 0.16
CA ILE A 118 10.15 -33.30 1.44
C ILE A 118 10.18 -34.27 2.62
N ALA A 119 9.36 -35.32 2.58
CA ALA A 119 9.34 -36.35 3.62
C ALA A 119 10.67 -37.11 3.72
N ILE A 120 11.33 -37.38 2.58
CA ILE A 120 12.66 -37.99 2.54
C ILE A 120 13.73 -37.03 3.08
N ILE A 121 13.70 -35.74 2.71
CA ILE A 121 14.72 -34.77 3.12
C ILE A 121 14.62 -34.39 4.60
N THR A 122 13.40 -34.32 5.16
CA THR A 122 13.17 -33.82 6.53
C THR A 122 12.97 -34.92 7.58
N GLY A 123 12.88 -36.19 7.18
CA GLY A 123 12.61 -37.31 8.09
C GLY A 123 11.23 -37.29 8.77
N LEU A 124 10.37 -36.31 8.46
CA LEU A 124 9.01 -36.17 8.97
C LEU A 124 8.06 -37.13 8.24
N MET A 125 8.14 -38.40 8.58
CA MET A 125 7.28 -39.47 8.02
C MET A 125 5.82 -39.40 8.50
N ARG A 126 5.49 -38.56 9.51
CA ARG A 126 4.13 -38.34 10.02
C ARG A 126 3.95 -36.87 10.41
N GLY A 127 2.77 -36.31 10.18
CA GLY A 127 2.43 -34.96 10.63
C GLY A 127 2.57 -34.81 12.13
N ASP A 128 3.13 -33.69 12.58
CA ASP A 128 3.24 -33.36 14.00
C ASP A 128 1.89 -32.85 14.51
N ILE A 129 0.95 -33.79 14.66
CA ILE A 129 -0.43 -33.55 15.09
C ILE A 129 -0.45 -32.84 16.45
N ARG A 130 0.44 -33.19 17.38
CA ARG A 130 0.53 -32.55 18.69
C ARG A 130 0.88 -31.06 18.57
N ARG A 131 1.85 -30.71 17.71
CA ARG A 131 2.14 -29.30 17.40
C ARG A 131 0.99 -28.64 16.66
N GLY A 132 0.28 -29.36 15.80
CA GLY A 132 -0.96 -28.90 15.20
C GLY A 132 -2.00 -28.49 16.25
N LYS A 133 -2.26 -29.37 17.23
CA LYS A 133 -3.16 -29.13 18.37
C LYS A 133 -2.76 -27.90 19.16
N LYS A 134 -1.47 -27.73 19.48
CA LYS A 134 -0.93 -26.52 20.12
C LYS A 134 -1.26 -25.26 19.32
N ASN A 135 -1.16 -25.31 17.98
CA ASN A 135 -1.50 -24.16 17.15
C ASN A 135 -2.99 -23.82 17.15
N ILE A 136 -3.91 -24.79 17.31
CA ILE A 136 -5.34 -24.48 17.54
C ILE A 136 -5.49 -23.66 18.82
N LEU A 137 -4.87 -24.10 19.92
CA LEU A 137 -4.91 -23.38 21.20
C LEU A 137 -4.30 -21.98 21.09
N HIS A 138 -3.18 -21.81 20.38
CA HIS A 138 -2.58 -20.50 20.16
C HIS A 138 -3.51 -19.56 19.39
N GLY A 139 -4.19 -20.04 18.35
CA GLY A 139 -5.19 -19.24 17.63
C GLY A 139 -6.34 -18.76 18.54
N LEU A 140 -6.85 -19.64 19.40
CA LEU A 140 -7.87 -19.27 20.40
C LEU A 140 -7.34 -18.27 21.43
N ARG A 141 -6.13 -18.50 21.95
CA ARG A 141 -5.46 -17.61 22.92
C ARG A 141 -5.29 -16.20 22.38
N THR A 142 -4.79 -16.07 21.15
CA THR A 142 -4.61 -14.77 20.49
C THR A 142 -5.93 -13.99 20.40
N LEU A 143 -7.04 -14.66 20.08
CA LEU A 143 -8.36 -14.02 20.02
C LEU A 143 -8.89 -13.62 21.40
N HIS A 144 -8.74 -14.47 22.43
CA HIS A 144 -9.16 -14.13 23.80
C HIS A 144 -8.36 -12.96 24.38
N TYR A 145 -7.04 -12.95 24.21
CA TYR A 145 -6.22 -11.83 24.68
C TYR A 145 -6.60 -10.51 23.99
N ALA A 146 -6.93 -10.54 22.69
CA ALA A 146 -7.46 -9.37 22.01
C ALA A 146 -8.80 -8.92 22.59
N LEU A 147 -9.71 -9.84 22.93
CA LEU A 147 -10.98 -9.49 23.59
C LEU A 147 -10.76 -8.88 24.99
N GLN A 148 -9.79 -9.39 25.76
CA GLN A 148 -9.44 -8.79 27.05
C GLN A 148 -8.91 -7.36 26.87
N LEU A 149 -7.98 -7.15 25.92
CA LEU A 149 -7.48 -5.82 25.57
C LEU A 149 -8.61 -4.87 25.17
N LEU A 150 -9.56 -5.33 24.35
CA LEU A 150 -10.69 -4.51 23.89
C LEU A 150 -11.69 -4.16 25.00
N ARG A 151 -11.90 -5.04 25.97
CA ARG A 151 -12.87 -4.86 27.06
C ARG A 151 -12.29 -4.18 28.30
N HIS A 152 -11.01 -4.40 28.57
CA HIS A 152 -10.36 -4.01 29.82
C HIS A 152 -9.16 -3.09 29.63
N GLY A 153 -8.71 -2.86 28.39
CA GLY A 153 -7.48 -2.14 28.10
C GLY A 153 -6.19 -2.90 28.48
N ALA A 154 -6.31 -4.14 28.98
CA ALA A 154 -5.22 -4.96 29.49
C ALA A 154 -5.52 -6.45 29.32
N ILE A 155 -4.49 -7.29 29.37
CA ILE A 155 -4.64 -8.74 29.49
C ILE A 155 -4.67 -9.07 30.99
N ILE A 156 -5.84 -9.42 31.52
CA ILE A 156 -6.09 -9.66 32.94
C ILE A 156 -5.91 -11.13 33.34
N ASP A 157 -6.04 -12.06 32.40
CA ASP A 157 -5.90 -13.49 32.65
C ASP A 157 -5.19 -14.20 31.48
N LEU A 158 -3.92 -14.57 31.70
CA LEU A 158 -3.11 -15.33 30.73
C LEU A 158 -3.51 -16.83 30.65
N GLN A 159 -4.38 -17.30 31.52
CA GLN A 159 -4.80 -18.70 31.62
C GLN A 159 -6.24 -18.94 31.14
N GLU A 160 -6.97 -17.90 30.75
CA GLU A 160 -8.40 -17.95 30.38
C GLU A 160 -8.73 -19.12 29.43
N VAL A 161 -7.85 -19.39 28.47
CA VAL A 161 -8.06 -20.39 27.39
C VAL A 161 -7.57 -21.80 27.75
N ASN A 162 -6.91 -21.97 28.90
CA ASN A 162 -6.26 -23.24 29.26
C ASN A 162 -7.24 -24.40 29.43
N HIS A 163 -8.50 -24.13 29.77
CA HIS A 163 -9.53 -25.15 29.93
C HIS A 163 -9.80 -25.95 28.63
N HIS A 164 -9.45 -25.40 27.46
CA HIS A 164 -9.53 -26.14 26.18
C HIS A 164 -8.35 -27.10 25.96
N TRP A 165 -7.20 -26.91 26.60
CA TRP A 165 -6.01 -27.69 26.31
C TRP A 165 -6.15 -29.19 26.65
N PRO A 166 -6.66 -29.60 27.83
CA PRO A 166 -6.84 -31.00 28.16
C PRO A 166 -7.74 -31.74 27.14
N GLU A 167 -8.81 -31.09 26.68
CA GLU A 167 -9.72 -31.63 25.67
C GLU A 167 -9.04 -31.76 24.30
N ILE A 168 -8.33 -30.72 23.85
CA ILE A 168 -7.61 -30.73 22.58
C ILE A 168 -6.50 -31.78 22.56
N ASP A 169 -5.67 -31.83 23.61
CA ASP A 169 -4.49 -32.70 23.69
C ASP A 169 -4.89 -34.18 23.82
N ALA A 170 -5.91 -34.48 24.64
CA ALA A 170 -6.39 -35.83 24.87
C ALA A 170 -7.24 -36.42 23.72
N ASP A 171 -7.77 -35.59 22.80
CA ASP A 171 -8.59 -36.08 21.68
C ASP A 171 -7.78 -37.01 20.75
N PRO A 172 -8.14 -38.30 20.60
CA PRO A 172 -7.31 -39.25 19.85
C PRO A 172 -7.43 -39.08 18.33
N SER A 173 -8.35 -38.23 17.85
CA SER A 173 -8.56 -38.05 16.42
C SER A 173 -7.30 -37.56 15.71
N THR A 174 -7.02 -38.15 14.56
CA THR A 174 -5.94 -37.75 13.64
C THR A 174 -6.48 -37.03 12.40
N ASP A 175 -7.79 -36.84 12.28
CA ASP A 175 -8.44 -36.19 11.14
C ASP A 175 -8.58 -34.69 11.38
N TRP A 176 -8.03 -33.87 10.48
CA TRP A 176 -8.20 -32.41 10.53
C TRP A 176 -9.68 -31.99 10.45
N ALA A 177 -10.51 -32.69 9.67
CA ALA A 177 -11.92 -32.31 9.51
C ALA A 177 -12.69 -32.40 10.83
N HIS A 178 -12.30 -33.33 11.71
CA HIS A 178 -12.82 -33.42 13.08
C HIS A 178 -12.51 -32.16 13.91
N TYR A 179 -11.24 -31.74 13.98
CA TYR A 179 -10.85 -30.53 14.72
C TYR A 179 -11.42 -29.26 14.09
N GLN A 180 -11.48 -29.21 12.76
CA GLN A 180 -12.11 -28.10 12.05
C GLN A 180 -13.59 -28.01 12.42
N LYS A 181 -14.33 -29.12 12.41
CA LYS A 181 -15.75 -29.11 12.78
C LYS A 181 -15.96 -28.68 14.25
N ARG A 182 -15.09 -29.09 15.16
CA ARG A 182 -15.19 -28.81 16.60
C ARG A 182 -14.79 -27.38 16.97
N TYR A 183 -13.64 -26.90 16.50
CA TYR A 183 -13.04 -25.64 16.97
C TYR A 183 -13.19 -24.46 16.02
N LEU A 184 -13.47 -24.69 14.72
CA LEU A 184 -13.68 -23.57 13.78
C LEU A 184 -14.90 -22.70 14.14
N PRO A 185 -16.05 -23.23 14.61
CA PRO A 185 -17.17 -22.39 15.02
C PRO A 185 -16.82 -21.46 16.19
N LEU A 186 -16.08 -21.97 17.19
CA LEU A 186 -15.59 -21.17 18.32
C LEU A 186 -14.63 -20.07 17.83
N TYR A 187 -13.65 -20.45 17.01
CA TYR A 187 -12.71 -19.53 16.40
C TYR A 187 -13.40 -18.41 15.61
N GLN A 188 -14.37 -18.75 14.76
CA GLN A 188 -15.13 -17.79 13.96
C GLN A 188 -15.99 -16.86 14.83
N ARG A 189 -16.59 -17.39 15.91
CA ARG A 189 -17.35 -16.57 16.86
C ARG A 189 -16.46 -15.53 17.53
N LEU A 190 -15.31 -15.94 18.08
CA LEU A 190 -14.36 -15.05 18.73
C LEU A 190 -13.80 -14.01 17.75
N LYS A 191 -13.43 -14.43 16.53
CA LYS A 191 -12.97 -13.53 15.47
C LYS A 191 -14.04 -12.50 15.08
N LYS A 192 -15.30 -12.92 14.97
CA LYS A 192 -16.43 -12.03 14.70
C LYS A 192 -16.62 -11.01 15.82
N GLU A 193 -16.48 -11.44 17.07
CA GLU A 193 -16.59 -10.54 18.23
C GLU A 193 -15.45 -9.51 18.28
N VAL A 194 -14.20 -9.95 18.06
CA VAL A 194 -13.06 -9.03 17.91
C VAL A 194 -13.33 -8.04 16.79
N THR A 195 -13.83 -8.50 15.64
CA THR A 195 -14.15 -7.64 14.49
C THR A 195 -15.21 -6.61 14.86
N ALA A 196 -16.30 -7.02 15.52
CA ALA A 196 -17.37 -6.12 15.94
C ALA A 196 -16.90 -5.05 16.94
N LEU A 197 -16.02 -5.41 17.88
CA LEU A 197 -15.45 -4.47 18.87
C LEU A 197 -14.38 -3.53 18.29
N THR A 198 -13.86 -3.84 17.10
CA THR A 198 -12.85 -3.06 16.37
C THR A 198 -13.39 -2.43 15.08
N GLU A 199 -14.68 -2.56 14.81
CA GLU A 199 -15.34 -1.80 13.75
C GLU A 199 -15.25 -0.31 14.08
N PRO A 200 -14.80 0.52 13.12
CA PRO A 200 -14.84 1.96 13.31
C PRO A 200 -16.28 2.40 13.58
N LYS A 201 -16.46 3.39 14.45
CA LYS A 201 -17.77 3.97 14.69
C LYS A 201 -18.40 4.43 13.36
N PRO A 202 -19.73 4.31 13.22
CA PRO A 202 -20.41 4.69 11.98
C PRO A 202 -20.26 6.19 11.73
N ILE A 203 -20.13 6.59 10.48
CA ILE A 203 -20.19 8.01 10.10
C ILE A 203 -21.61 8.51 10.40
N PRO A 204 -21.79 9.69 11.04
CA PRO A 204 -23.11 10.24 11.29
C PRO A 204 -23.91 10.32 9.98
N PRO A 205 -25.14 9.77 9.89
CA PRO A 205 -25.90 9.79 8.64
C PRO A 205 -26.13 11.20 8.09
N ALA A 206 -26.32 12.19 8.98
CA ALA A 206 -26.48 13.60 8.63
C ALA A 206 -25.26 14.19 7.91
N ALA A 207 -24.05 13.65 8.16
CA ALA A 207 -22.82 14.14 7.53
C ALA A 207 -22.80 13.91 6.01
N PHE A 208 -23.61 12.98 5.47
CA PHE A 208 -23.71 12.77 4.02
C PHE A 208 -24.67 13.76 3.34
N THR A 209 -25.55 14.40 4.11
CA THR A 209 -26.54 15.34 3.60
C THR A 209 -26.18 16.80 3.88
N GLU A 210 -25.41 17.04 4.94
CA GLU A 210 -24.90 18.36 5.28
C GLU A 210 -23.70 18.70 4.39
N GLU A 211 -23.59 19.96 3.95
CA GLU A 211 -22.41 20.51 3.26
C GLU A 211 -21.24 20.65 4.26
N ARG A 212 -20.86 19.56 4.92
CA ARG A 212 -19.82 19.49 5.95
C ARG A 212 -18.84 18.36 5.61
N PRO A 213 -17.54 18.54 5.85
CA PRO A 213 -16.59 17.47 5.60
C PRO A 213 -16.85 16.30 6.56
N LEU A 214 -16.78 15.08 6.04
CA LEU A 214 -17.08 13.86 6.80
C LEU A 214 -16.13 13.67 7.99
N THR A 215 -14.87 14.08 7.83
CA THR A 215 -13.84 14.03 8.88
C THR A 215 -14.20 14.95 10.03
N LEU A 216 -14.73 16.14 9.75
CA LEU A 216 -15.14 17.10 10.78
C LEU A 216 -16.34 16.58 11.56
N ALA A 217 -17.37 16.12 10.84
CA ALA A 217 -18.55 15.53 11.46
C ALA A 217 -18.19 14.31 12.32
N TYR A 218 -17.20 13.53 11.90
CA TYR A 218 -16.69 12.39 12.67
C TYR A 218 -15.97 12.84 13.95
N VAL A 219 -15.09 13.84 13.88
CA VAL A 219 -14.38 14.39 15.05
C VAL A 219 -15.34 15.04 16.03
N GLU A 220 -16.30 15.83 15.56
CA GLU A 220 -17.28 16.49 16.43
C GLU A 220 -18.17 15.49 17.16
N ARG A 221 -18.51 14.38 16.50
CA ARG A 221 -19.34 13.34 17.09
C ARG A 221 -18.59 12.49 18.11
N TYR A 222 -17.33 12.19 17.86
CA TYR A 222 -16.58 11.15 18.59
C TYR A 222 -15.33 11.64 19.33
N GLY A 223 -14.99 12.92 19.21
CA GLY A 223 -13.79 13.54 19.76
C GLY A 223 -12.59 13.46 18.82
N LEU A 224 -11.61 14.36 19.05
CA LEU A 224 -10.40 14.47 18.25
C LEU A 224 -9.55 13.19 18.27
N SER A 225 -9.59 12.39 19.34
CA SER A 225 -8.82 11.13 19.44
C SER A 225 -9.42 9.96 18.64
N ALA A 226 -10.69 10.03 18.25
CA ALA A 226 -11.36 8.93 17.55
C ALA A 226 -10.74 8.60 16.18
N PRO A 227 -10.44 9.58 15.29
CA PRO A 227 -9.70 9.33 14.05
C PRO A 227 -8.40 8.54 14.24
N SER A 228 -7.62 8.85 15.29
CA SER A 228 -6.34 8.16 15.52
C SER A 228 -6.53 6.73 16.01
N THR A 229 -7.42 6.54 16.98
CA THR A 229 -7.64 5.24 17.63
C THR A 229 -8.46 4.26 16.79
N GLU A 230 -9.35 4.76 15.92
CA GLU A 230 -10.30 3.95 15.15
C GLU A 230 -10.04 3.91 13.65
N LEU A 231 -9.27 4.86 13.11
CA LEU A 231 -9.03 4.99 11.67
C LEU A 231 -7.55 5.14 11.30
N ASP A 232 -6.63 5.07 12.27
CA ASP A 232 -5.19 5.29 12.09
C ASP A 232 -4.85 6.63 11.40
N ILE A 233 -5.63 7.66 11.70
CA ILE A 233 -5.37 9.04 11.27
C ILE A 233 -4.43 9.69 12.28
N PHE A 234 -3.24 10.08 11.82
CA PHE A 234 -2.31 10.89 12.59
C PHE A 234 -2.87 12.30 12.82
N ILE A 235 -2.64 12.79 14.03
CA ILE A 235 -3.06 14.11 14.50
C ILE A 235 -1.79 14.83 14.91
N LYS A 236 -1.37 15.82 14.11
CA LYS A 236 -0.11 16.53 14.30
C LYS A 236 -0.39 18.02 14.45
N ARG A 237 0.06 18.61 15.56
CA ARG A 237 -0.03 20.06 15.78
C ARG A 237 1.07 20.77 15.01
N ASP A 238 0.75 21.95 14.50
CA ASP A 238 1.75 22.86 13.95
C ASP A 238 2.70 23.34 15.05
N SER A 239 3.98 23.47 14.70
CA SER A 239 5.03 23.86 15.65
C SER A 239 4.95 25.34 16.06
N LYS A 240 4.49 26.22 15.16
CA LYS A 240 4.31 27.66 15.39
C LYS A 240 2.93 27.96 15.96
N TYR A 241 1.90 27.22 15.54
CA TYR A 241 0.50 27.42 15.91
C TYR A 241 -0.12 26.14 16.50
N PRO A 242 0.04 25.84 17.80
CA PRO A 242 -0.42 24.58 18.39
C PRO A 242 -1.93 24.30 18.27
N GLU A 243 -2.75 25.33 18.04
CA GLU A 243 -4.18 25.20 17.74
C GLU A 243 -4.47 24.72 16.32
N LEU A 244 -3.51 24.84 15.40
CA LEU A 244 -3.61 24.35 14.03
C LEU A 244 -3.18 22.88 13.99
N VAL A 245 -4.12 22.01 13.60
CA VAL A 245 -3.95 20.56 13.65
C VAL A 245 -4.13 19.94 12.28
N LEU A 246 -3.11 19.20 11.86
CA LEU A 246 -3.12 18.36 10.67
C LEU A 246 -3.68 16.98 10.99
N LEU A 247 -4.70 16.57 10.24
CA LEU A 247 -5.22 15.22 10.19
C LEU A 247 -4.76 14.56 8.90
N HIS A 248 -3.99 13.47 9.00
CA HIS A 248 -3.58 12.70 7.84
C HIS A 248 -3.52 11.19 8.13
N PRO A 249 -4.00 10.32 7.23
CA PRO A 249 -4.01 8.88 7.45
C PRO A 249 -2.64 8.24 7.28
N ASP A 250 -2.36 7.21 8.09
CA ASP A 250 -1.29 6.24 7.84
C ASP A 250 -1.59 5.44 6.56
N LYS A 251 -0.66 5.38 5.59
CA LYS A 251 -0.95 4.71 4.30
C LYS A 251 -0.99 3.19 4.36
N LEU A 252 -0.40 2.58 5.38
CA LEU A 252 -0.34 1.14 5.55
C LEU A 252 -1.46 0.62 6.47
N CYS A 253 -1.89 1.43 7.42
CA CYS A 253 -2.77 1.00 8.51
C CYS A 253 -4.19 1.54 8.34
N SER A 254 -4.37 2.76 7.80
CA SER A 254 -5.69 3.37 7.70
C SER A 254 -6.62 2.62 6.74
N PRO A 255 -7.91 2.43 7.10
CA PRO A 255 -8.87 1.77 6.23
C PRO A 255 -9.34 2.71 5.11
N TYR A 256 -8.62 2.72 4.00
CA TYR A 256 -8.94 3.58 2.84
C TYR A 256 -10.29 3.33 2.17
N SER A 257 -11.01 2.27 2.52
CA SER A 257 -12.42 2.13 2.13
C SER A 257 -13.34 3.08 2.92
N ASN A 258 -12.91 3.57 4.08
CA ASN A 258 -13.66 4.52 4.90
C ASN A 258 -13.62 5.93 4.27
N PRO A 259 -14.78 6.58 4.02
CA PRO A 259 -14.86 7.94 3.50
C PRO A 259 -14.08 9.00 4.30
N VAL A 260 -14.05 8.92 5.64
CA VAL A 260 -13.33 9.86 6.50
C VAL A 260 -11.83 9.83 6.21
N VAL A 261 -11.26 8.62 6.15
CA VAL A 261 -9.84 8.41 5.81
C VAL A 261 -9.49 8.94 4.42
N ARG A 262 -10.42 8.82 3.45
CA ARG A 262 -10.20 9.31 2.10
C ARG A 262 -10.17 10.83 2.04
N GLU A 263 -11.07 11.49 2.75
CA GLU A 263 -11.21 12.95 2.73
C GLU A 263 -9.95 13.64 3.26
N CYS A 264 -9.34 13.16 4.35
CA CYS A 264 -8.14 13.75 4.93
C CYS A 264 -6.81 13.22 4.35
N SER A 265 -6.84 12.43 3.27
CA SER A 265 -5.65 11.71 2.76
C SER A 265 -4.52 12.57 2.20
N SER A 266 -4.84 13.82 1.86
CA SER A 266 -3.91 14.81 1.32
C SER A 266 -3.53 15.87 2.36
N GLY A 267 -3.87 15.67 3.64
CA GLY A 267 -3.59 16.58 4.76
C GLY A 267 -4.70 17.60 5.00
N LEU A 268 -5.58 17.32 5.95
CA LEU A 268 -6.67 18.24 6.33
C LEU A 268 -6.23 19.08 7.53
N LEU A 269 -6.37 20.41 7.48
CA LEU A 269 -6.05 21.29 8.61
C LEU A 269 -7.31 21.85 9.25
N VAL A 270 -7.38 21.75 10.57
CA VAL A 270 -8.39 22.40 11.41
C VAL A 270 -7.74 23.32 12.43
N GLU A 271 -8.44 24.38 12.80
CA GLU A 271 -8.11 25.22 13.95
C GLU A 271 -8.98 24.78 15.13
N LEU A 272 -8.36 24.56 16.29
CA LEU A 272 -9.04 24.23 17.54
C LEU A 272 -9.35 25.50 18.35
N THR A 273 -10.39 25.46 19.17
CA THR A 273 -10.67 26.53 20.15
C THR A 273 -9.57 26.57 21.20
N LYS A 274 -8.98 27.74 21.46
CA LYS A 274 -8.00 27.89 22.54
C LYS A 274 -8.66 27.59 23.89
N PRO A 275 -8.01 26.82 24.78
CA PRO A 275 -8.37 26.76 26.19
C PRO A 275 -8.59 28.16 26.72
N THR A 276 -9.78 28.45 27.24
CA THR A 276 -10.05 29.79 27.77
C THR A 276 -9.35 29.89 29.13
N ALA A 277 -8.13 30.41 29.14
CA ALA A 277 -7.26 30.49 30.32
C ALA A 277 -7.89 31.17 31.55
N GLN A 278 -9.00 31.89 31.38
CA GLN A 278 -9.72 32.59 32.44
C GLN A 278 -10.60 31.68 33.32
N ALA A 279 -10.84 30.42 32.97
CA ALA A 279 -11.72 29.55 33.77
C ALA A 279 -11.06 28.92 35.02
N ASN A 280 -9.74 29.04 35.18
CA ASN A 280 -8.98 28.31 36.21
C ASN A 280 -8.35 29.18 37.32
N GLN A 281 -8.57 30.50 37.35
CA GLN A 281 -7.98 31.34 38.41
C GLN A 281 -8.68 31.24 39.78
N ASP A 282 -9.92 30.72 39.85
CA ASP A 282 -10.71 30.65 41.10
C ASP A 282 -11.00 29.23 41.61
N LYS A 283 -10.45 28.18 40.98
CA LYS A 283 -10.71 26.79 41.39
C LYS A 283 -9.62 26.25 42.31
N SER A 284 -10.02 25.60 43.40
CA SER A 284 -9.10 25.00 44.37
C SER A 284 -8.26 23.87 43.76
N GLU A 285 -7.04 23.64 44.26
CA GLU A 285 -6.13 22.56 43.78
C GLU A 285 -6.79 21.18 43.70
N SER A 286 -7.77 20.88 44.56
CA SER A 286 -8.53 19.62 44.53
C SER A 286 -9.54 19.50 43.39
N GLU A 287 -10.03 20.62 42.85
CA GLU A 287 -10.90 20.65 41.66
C GLU A 287 -10.09 20.65 40.36
N ILE A 288 -8.80 20.99 40.42
CA ILE A 288 -7.88 20.96 39.27
C ILE A 288 -7.58 19.51 38.89
N GLU A 289 -7.21 18.63 39.83
CA GLU A 289 -6.91 17.21 39.51
C GLU A 289 -8.13 16.42 39.00
N LYS A 290 -9.34 16.80 39.42
CA LYS A 290 -10.58 16.16 38.96
C LYS A 290 -11.03 16.70 37.58
N ASN A 291 -10.81 18.00 37.31
CA ASN A 291 -11.05 18.60 36.00
C ASN A 291 -9.96 18.26 34.97
N GLU A 292 -8.75 17.89 35.36
CA GLU A 292 -7.69 17.47 34.43
C GLU A 292 -8.01 16.14 33.71
N ARG A 293 -8.93 15.32 34.24
CA ARG A 293 -9.46 14.13 33.54
C ARG A 293 -10.73 14.39 32.75
N GLU A 294 -11.43 15.48 33.07
CA GLU A 294 -12.53 16.04 32.26
C GLU A 294 -12.01 17.17 31.34
N SER A 295 -10.67 17.29 31.17
CA SER A 295 -10.02 18.42 30.55
C SER A 295 -10.49 18.59 29.11
N GLU A 296 -11.27 19.65 28.90
CA GLU A 296 -11.40 20.41 27.67
C GLU A 296 -11.44 19.53 26.42
N SER A 297 -12.63 19.04 26.09
CA SER A 297 -12.90 18.55 24.74
C SER A 297 -12.51 19.66 23.76
N GLU A 298 -11.34 19.54 23.15
CA GLU A 298 -10.89 20.48 22.13
C GLU A 298 -11.90 20.44 20.98
N GLU A 299 -12.60 21.55 20.79
CA GLU A 299 -13.58 21.67 19.73
C GLU A 299 -12.91 22.23 18.47
N ILE A 300 -13.31 21.71 17.31
CA ILE A 300 -12.91 22.28 16.03
C ILE A 300 -13.59 23.65 15.89
N ARG A 301 -12.79 24.72 15.92
CA ARG A 301 -13.24 26.09 15.67
C ARG A 301 -13.61 26.29 14.22
N ARG A 302 -12.73 25.88 13.30
CA ARG A 302 -12.98 25.96 11.85
C ARG A 302 -12.06 25.04 11.04
N LEU A 303 -12.50 24.76 9.82
CA LEU A 303 -11.68 24.18 8.77
C LEU A 303 -10.74 25.26 8.18
N VAL A 304 -9.44 24.97 8.10
CA VAL A 304 -8.43 25.88 7.56
C VAL A 304 -7.99 25.47 6.15
N CYS A 305 -7.80 24.17 5.92
CA CYS A 305 -7.39 23.63 4.63
C CYS A 305 -8.08 22.29 4.36
N LEU A 306 -8.65 22.13 3.17
CA LEU A 306 -9.28 20.89 2.71
C LEU A 306 -8.85 20.58 1.28
N PRO A 307 -7.74 19.85 1.11
CA PRO A 307 -7.28 19.44 -0.21
C PRO A 307 -8.25 18.43 -0.84
N TYR A 308 -7.96 17.95 -2.05
CA TYR A 308 -8.80 16.90 -2.64
C TYR A 308 -8.64 15.54 -1.91
N PRO A 309 -9.72 14.73 -1.84
CA PRO A 309 -9.69 13.40 -1.24
C PRO A 309 -8.74 12.43 -1.95
N LYS A 310 -8.62 11.23 -1.38
CA LYS A 310 -7.76 10.15 -1.89
C LYS A 310 -8.13 9.83 -3.34
N VAL A 311 -7.14 9.98 -4.20
CA VAL A 311 -7.18 9.50 -5.59
C VAL A 311 -6.73 8.04 -5.62
N TYR A 312 -7.49 7.20 -6.33
CA TYR A 312 -7.15 5.79 -6.55
C TYR A 312 -6.76 5.55 -8.00
N GLU A 313 -5.89 4.55 -8.19
CA GLU A 313 -5.57 4.05 -9.51
C GLU A 313 -6.74 3.23 -10.07
N LEU A 314 -7.00 3.35 -11.37
CA LEU A 314 -8.02 2.59 -12.05
C LEU A 314 -7.77 1.07 -11.87
N GLY A 315 -8.84 0.32 -11.63
CA GLY A 315 -8.77 -1.11 -11.29
C GLY A 315 -8.54 -1.39 -9.80
N HIS A 316 -8.24 -0.37 -8.99
CA HIS A 316 -8.33 -0.50 -7.54
C HIS A 316 -9.80 -0.64 -7.12
N ALA A 317 -10.11 -1.54 -6.18
CA ALA A 317 -11.50 -1.82 -5.76
C ALA A 317 -12.28 -0.58 -5.31
N ASN A 318 -11.59 0.41 -4.73
CA ASN A 318 -12.19 1.68 -4.33
C ASN A 318 -12.37 2.68 -5.48
N ALA A 319 -11.66 2.56 -6.61
CA ALA A 319 -11.77 3.49 -7.73
C ALA A 319 -13.13 3.39 -8.43
N GLU A 320 -13.63 2.17 -8.60
CA GLU A 320 -14.93 1.87 -9.23
C GLU A 320 -16.12 2.42 -8.42
N GLN A 321 -15.95 2.53 -7.10
CA GLN A 321 -16.98 3.09 -6.21
C GLN A 321 -17.02 4.63 -6.26
N ILE A 322 -16.01 5.26 -6.85
CA ILE A 322 -15.81 6.70 -6.76
C ILE A 322 -16.28 7.41 -8.03
N CYS A 323 -15.99 6.92 -9.23
CA CYS A 323 -16.29 7.67 -10.47
C CYS A 323 -17.58 7.18 -11.13
N ASP A 324 -18.47 8.08 -11.54
CA ASP A 324 -19.63 7.74 -12.38
C ASP A 324 -19.30 8.02 -13.85
N TRP A 325 -19.01 6.96 -14.60
CA TRP A 325 -18.59 7.08 -15.99
C TRP A 325 -19.74 7.35 -16.98
N SER A 326 -20.99 7.14 -16.56
CA SER A 326 -22.13 7.09 -17.50
C SER A 326 -22.57 8.47 -18.04
N GLY A 327 -22.22 9.55 -17.32
CA GLY A 327 -22.54 10.93 -17.71
C GLY A 327 -21.46 11.95 -17.38
N ALA A 328 -20.27 11.50 -16.96
CA ALA A 328 -19.19 12.39 -16.54
C ALA A 328 -18.62 13.21 -17.69
N LYS A 329 -18.39 14.50 -17.43
CA LYS A 329 -17.40 15.27 -18.17
C LYS A 329 -16.03 14.82 -17.70
N VAL A 330 -15.34 14.04 -18.51
CA VAL A 330 -14.00 13.57 -18.16
C VAL A 330 -12.97 14.62 -18.55
N PHE A 331 -12.19 15.05 -17.57
CA PHE A 331 -10.99 15.85 -17.81
C PHE A 331 -9.77 14.95 -17.79
N ARG A 332 -8.93 15.07 -18.81
CA ARG A 332 -7.60 14.46 -18.88
C ARG A 332 -6.61 15.45 -18.28
N ILE A 333 -6.00 15.09 -17.15
CA ILE A 333 -4.97 15.89 -16.47
C ILE A 333 -3.68 15.06 -16.45
N GLU A 334 -2.62 15.53 -17.09
CA GLU A 334 -1.34 14.80 -17.14
C GLU A 334 -0.69 14.78 -15.76
N ILE A 335 -0.25 13.60 -15.33
CA ILE A 335 0.43 13.45 -14.04
C ILE A 335 1.91 13.16 -14.24
N THR A 336 2.73 13.85 -13.46
CA THR A 336 4.12 13.50 -13.21
C THR A 336 4.18 12.76 -11.88
N ASP A 337 4.96 11.70 -11.81
CA ASP A 337 5.04 10.83 -10.62
C ASP A 337 5.98 11.37 -9.54
N ASN A 338 6.87 12.30 -9.90
CA ASN A 338 7.71 13.05 -8.98
C ASN A 338 6.96 14.19 -8.28
N ALA A 339 5.73 14.49 -8.68
CA ALA A 339 4.97 15.57 -8.07
C ALA A 339 4.28 15.11 -6.78
N ARG A 340 4.41 15.93 -5.74
CA ARG A 340 3.64 15.79 -4.50
C ARG A 340 2.63 16.92 -4.38
N VAL A 341 1.58 16.68 -3.61
CA VAL A 341 0.53 17.68 -3.39
C VAL A 341 0.98 18.63 -2.29
N VAL A 342 0.94 19.93 -2.58
CA VAL A 342 1.11 21.03 -1.62
C VAL A 342 -0.18 21.83 -1.62
N SER A 343 -0.70 22.17 -0.45
CA SER A 343 -1.86 23.06 -0.35
C SER A 343 -1.44 24.40 0.20
N LEU A 344 -1.70 25.46 -0.56
CA LEU A 344 -1.53 26.85 -0.17
C LEU A 344 -2.84 27.36 0.45
N TYR A 345 -2.75 27.90 1.66
CA TYR A 345 -3.89 28.38 2.45
C TYR A 345 -3.51 29.64 3.24
N HIS A 346 -4.50 30.41 3.68
CA HIS A 346 -4.30 31.63 4.46
C HIS A 346 -4.61 31.41 5.95
N TYR A 347 -3.66 31.70 6.83
CA TYR A 347 -3.82 31.55 8.28
C TYR A 347 -2.94 32.54 9.03
N ALA A 348 -3.50 33.18 10.07
CA ALA A 348 -2.83 34.20 10.88
C ALA A 348 -2.19 35.33 10.04
N ASP A 349 -2.97 35.88 9.10
CA ASP A 349 -2.57 36.98 8.19
C ASP A 349 -1.34 36.67 7.31
N GLU A 350 -1.02 35.37 7.15
CA GLU A 350 0.08 34.88 6.32
C GLU A 350 -0.41 33.79 5.35
N TRP A 351 0.15 33.77 4.14
CA TRP A 351 0.04 32.62 3.25
C TRP A 351 0.99 31.51 3.71
N ARG A 352 0.46 30.31 3.87
CA ARG A 352 1.18 29.13 4.35
C ARG A 352 0.94 27.95 3.42
N ILE A 353 1.83 26.97 3.51
CA ILE A 353 1.71 25.72 2.77
C ILE A 353 1.68 24.54 3.71
N CYS A 354 0.96 23.49 3.33
CA CYS A 354 1.04 22.19 3.97
C CYS A 354 1.22 21.10 2.93
N SER A 355 1.85 20.01 3.34
CA SER A 355 1.85 18.76 2.61
C SER A 355 0.83 17.80 3.22
N SER A 356 0.80 16.56 2.74
CA SER A 356 0.00 15.51 3.37
C SER A 356 0.51 15.08 4.76
N GLU A 357 1.69 15.51 5.21
CA GLU A 357 2.35 15.01 6.44
C GLU A 357 2.85 16.12 7.40
N SER A 358 2.86 17.36 6.94
CA SER A 358 3.27 18.51 7.75
C SER A 358 2.40 19.73 7.45
N SER A 359 1.98 20.42 8.52
CA SER A 359 1.12 21.62 8.44
C SER A 359 1.83 22.83 7.84
N ASP A 360 3.16 22.80 7.83
CA ASP A 360 4.09 23.82 7.36
C ASP A 360 4.99 23.32 6.22
N CYS A 361 4.73 22.12 5.69
CA CYS A 361 5.54 21.49 4.65
C CYS A 361 7.00 21.22 5.07
N SER A 362 7.27 21.07 6.37
CA SER A 362 8.61 20.79 6.94
C SER A 362 9.15 19.38 6.66
N ASP A 363 8.63 18.69 5.64
CA ASP A 363 9.09 17.35 5.28
C ASP A 363 10.56 17.43 4.91
N ARG A 364 11.43 16.58 5.46
CA ARG A 364 12.88 16.62 5.21
C ARG A 364 13.28 15.63 4.12
N ILE A 365 14.26 15.96 3.29
CA ILE A 365 14.83 14.99 2.35
C ILE A 365 15.64 13.94 3.14
N CYS A 366 15.56 12.70 2.68
CA CYS A 366 16.37 11.59 3.15
C CYS A 366 17.18 11.00 2.00
N ARG A 367 18.45 10.71 2.28
CA ARG A 367 19.34 9.99 1.37
C ARG A 367 19.15 8.49 1.58
N VAL A 368 18.59 7.82 0.58
CA VAL A 368 18.36 6.37 0.57
C VAL A 368 19.52 5.68 -0.13
N ARG A 369 20.24 4.82 0.58
CA ARG A 369 21.31 3.97 0.03
C ARG A 369 20.69 2.70 -0.56
N VAL A 370 21.03 2.39 -1.81
CA VAL A 370 20.63 1.15 -2.49
C VAL A 370 21.89 0.34 -2.75
N LYS A 371 22.05 -0.76 -2.02
CA LYS A 371 23.12 -1.72 -2.29
C LYS A 371 22.81 -2.45 -3.59
N HIS A 372 23.75 -2.46 -4.51
CA HIS A 372 23.65 -3.35 -5.66
C HIS A 372 23.74 -4.77 -5.13
N GLY A 373 22.74 -5.61 -5.41
CA GLY A 373 22.89 -7.03 -5.14
C GLY A 373 23.92 -7.54 -6.14
N SER A 374 25.17 -7.77 -5.72
CA SER A 374 26.03 -8.68 -6.46
C SER A 374 25.30 -10.02 -6.50
N ALA A 375 24.88 -10.43 -7.70
CA ALA A 375 24.70 -11.84 -7.93
C ALA A 375 26.00 -12.49 -7.47
N GLU A 376 25.92 -13.48 -6.58
CA GLU A 376 27.06 -14.25 -6.12
C GLU A 376 27.70 -14.95 -7.34
N GLU A 377 28.46 -14.22 -8.14
CA GLU A 377 29.42 -14.84 -9.03
C GLU A 377 30.48 -15.44 -8.11
N PRO A 378 30.78 -16.74 -8.25
CA PRO A 378 31.76 -17.40 -7.41
C PRO A 378 33.08 -16.65 -7.58
N ARG A 379 33.54 -16.02 -6.48
CA ARG A 379 34.81 -15.32 -6.41
C ARG A 379 35.89 -16.20 -7.04
N ARG A 380 36.48 -15.74 -8.14
CA ARG A 380 37.69 -16.37 -8.67
C ARG A 380 38.78 -16.14 -7.63
N GLU A 381 39.22 -17.22 -6.99
CA GLU A 381 40.36 -17.20 -6.08
C GLU A 381 41.59 -16.71 -6.87
N GLY A 382 42.06 -15.49 -6.60
CA GLY A 382 43.40 -15.05 -7.05
C GLY A 382 43.59 -13.61 -7.55
N GLY A 383 42.66 -12.67 -7.35
CA GLY A 383 42.90 -11.25 -7.67
C GLY A 383 42.63 -10.36 -6.45
N ASP A 384 43.64 -9.62 -6.00
CA ASP A 384 43.58 -8.68 -4.85
C ASP A 384 42.97 -7.31 -5.21
N ASP A 385 42.24 -7.22 -6.33
CA ASP A 385 41.56 -5.99 -6.72
C ASP A 385 40.18 -5.96 -6.04
N GLU A 386 40.13 -5.36 -4.84
CA GLU A 386 38.87 -4.96 -4.20
C GLU A 386 38.22 -3.87 -5.07
N GLU A 387 37.43 -4.27 -6.07
CA GLU A 387 36.52 -3.35 -6.74
C GLU A 387 35.53 -2.83 -5.68
N GLU A 388 35.70 -1.56 -5.28
CA GLU A 388 34.76 -0.85 -4.43
C GLU A 388 33.38 -0.86 -5.12
N GLU A 389 32.44 -1.64 -4.61
CA GLU A 389 31.05 -1.59 -5.06
C GLU A 389 30.51 -0.16 -4.84
N GLU A 390 30.37 0.62 -5.91
CA GLU A 390 29.78 1.97 -5.85
C GLU A 390 28.33 1.90 -5.33
N ASP A 391 28.12 2.32 -4.09
CA ASP A 391 26.78 2.51 -3.54
C ASP A 391 26.03 3.60 -4.31
N ARG A 392 24.82 3.29 -4.77
CA ARG A 392 23.91 4.30 -5.32
C ARG A 392 23.09 4.92 -4.22
N TYR A 393 22.94 6.24 -4.27
CA TYR A 393 22.11 7.01 -3.35
C TYR A 393 21.04 7.76 -4.11
N TYR A 394 19.83 7.82 -3.55
CA TYR A 394 18.72 8.59 -4.08
C TYR A 394 18.15 9.49 -2.98
N LEU A 395 17.72 10.69 -3.35
CA LEU A 395 17.03 11.59 -2.44
C LEU A 395 15.53 11.30 -2.49
N ASN A 396 14.93 11.08 -1.33
CA ASN A 396 13.49 10.89 -1.19
C ASN A 396 13.01 11.56 0.09
N PHE A 397 11.85 12.19 0.04
CA PHE A 397 11.18 12.59 1.28
C PHE A 397 10.62 11.32 1.94
N PRO A 398 11.07 10.95 3.16
CA PRO A 398 10.58 9.80 3.88
C PRO A 398 9.12 10.08 4.18
N SER A 399 8.28 9.51 3.34
CA SER A 399 6.85 9.69 3.47
C SER A 399 6.37 8.57 4.38
N THR A 400 5.86 8.90 5.55
CA THR A 400 5.02 7.96 6.31
C THR A 400 3.78 7.59 5.49
N THR A 401 3.42 8.48 4.55
CA THR A 401 2.26 8.33 3.71
C THR A 401 2.62 7.92 2.27
N HIS A 402 3.39 8.65 1.46
CA HIS A 402 3.52 8.37 0.01
C HIS A 402 4.11 7.00 -0.27
N TYR A 403 3.47 6.31 -1.24
CA TYR A 403 3.86 4.99 -1.72
C TYR A 403 5.34 5.03 -2.08
N ASN A 404 6.17 4.52 -1.18
CA ASN A 404 7.51 4.15 -1.51
C ASN A 404 7.39 2.79 -2.22
N PRO A 405 7.65 2.69 -3.53
CA PRO A 405 7.59 1.40 -4.23
C PRO A 405 8.47 0.32 -3.58
N TRP A 406 9.45 0.70 -2.75
CA TRP A 406 10.12 -0.23 -1.82
C TRP A 406 9.13 -1.10 -1.05
N ASN A 407 8.05 -0.54 -0.50
CA ASN A 407 7.08 -1.30 0.31
C ASN A 407 6.32 -2.38 -0.49
N PHE A 408 6.20 -2.23 -1.82
CA PHE A 408 5.61 -3.25 -2.70
C PHE A 408 6.63 -4.33 -3.11
N PHE A 409 7.90 -3.95 -3.30
CA PHE A 409 8.98 -4.92 -3.50
C PHE A 409 9.32 -5.71 -2.22
N GLU A 410 9.02 -5.16 -1.05
CA GLU A 410 9.26 -5.72 0.28
C GLU A 410 8.39 -6.93 0.67
N GLU A 411 7.22 -7.15 0.05
CA GLU A 411 6.39 -8.33 0.34
C GLU A 411 7.07 -9.65 -0.12
N LYS A 412 8.10 -9.54 -0.97
CA LYS A 412 8.90 -10.65 -1.49
C LYS A 412 10.34 -10.71 -0.94
N LEU A 413 10.80 -9.71 -0.20
CA LEU A 413 12.16 -9.64 0.33
C LEU A 413 12.14 -9.30 1.82
N THR A 414 12.38 -10.29 2.67
CA THR A 414 12.37 -10.19 4.14
C THR A 414 13.50 -9.32 4.72
N LYS A 415 14.47 -8.88 3.91
CA LYS A 415 15.72 -8.21 4.33
C LYS A 415 15.72 -6.66 4.39
N PRO A 416 14.91 -5.87 3.64
CA PRO A 416 14.97 -4.39 3.69
C PRO A 416 14.13 -3.73 4.80
N ARG A 417 13.11 -4.44 5.34
CA ARG A 417 12.31 -4.01 6.50
C ARG A 417 13.18 -3.63 7.71
N GLN A 418 14.37 -4.22 7.74
CA GLN A 418 15.44 -4.07 8.71
C GLN A 418 16.24 -2.77 8.48
N ALA A 419 16.64 -2.47 7.24
CA ALA A 419 17.46 -1.29 6.92
C ALA A 419 16.72 0.06 7.13
N PHE A 420 15.42 0.14 6.85
CA PHE A 420 14.65 1.38 7.02
C PHE A 420 14.44 1.75 8.50
N ALA A 421 14.26 0.78 9.39
CA ALA A 421 14.15 1.03 10.83
C ALA A 421 15.49 1.51 11.44
N ALA A 422 16.62 1.00 10.94
CA ALA A 422 17.95 1.50 11.30
C ALA A 422 18.14 2.95 10.83
N PHE A 423 17.69 3.28 9.62
CA PHE A 423 17.76 4.62 9.03
C PHE A 423 16.98 5.69 9.82
N THR A 424 15.73 5.41 10.21
CA THR A 424 14.90 6.35 10.99
C THR A 424 15.42 6.56 12.41
N THR A 425 16.14 5.58 12.96
CA THR A 425 16.72 5.68 14.30
C THR A 425 17.98 6.55 14.26
N ALA A 426 18.85 6.36 13.26
CA ALA A 426 20.10 7.09 13.09
C ALA A 426 19.92 8.60 12.81
N THR A 427 18.84 8.99 12.14
CA THR A 427 18.53 10.41 11.86
C THR A 427 18.01 11.17 13.10
N SER A 428 17.45 10.47 14.10
CA SER A 428 16.99 11.10 15.34
C SER A 428 18.13 11.35 16.34
N THR A 429 19.20 10.56 16.30
CA THR A 429 20.35 10.67 17.21
C THR A 429 21.41 11.69 16.79
N ALA A 430 21.32 12.25 15.58
CA ALA A 430 22.33 13.15 15.02
C ALA A 430 22.21 14.63 15.44
N THR A 431 21.43 14.96 16.49
CA THR A 431 21.28 16.36 16.98
C THR A 431 21.98 16.65 18.31
N GLY A 432 22.90 15.79 18.76
CA GLY A 432 23.67 16.00 20.01
C GLY A 432 25.17 15.86 19.84
N GLN A 433 25.89 16.99 19.90
CA GLN A 433 27.33 17.17 20.19
C GLN A 433 28.33 16.23 19.48
N GLY A 434 28.93 16.73 18.39
CA GLY A 434 30.05 16.07 17.71
C GLY A 434 31.34 16.07 18.55
N PRO A 435 32.14 14.98 18.53
CA PRO A 435 33.47 14.99 19.09
C PRO A 435 34.44 15.73 18.16
N GLN A 436 35.26 16.62 18.74
CA GLN A 436 36.39 17.24 18.04
C GLN A 436 37.45 16.18 17.72
N HIS A 437 37.70 15.94 16.43
CA HIS A 437 38.91 15.29 15.96
C HIS A 437 39.48 16.06 14.77
N GLY A 438 40.81 16.15 14.77
CA GLY A 438 41.59 17.21 14.14
C GLY A 438 41.90 17.00 12.66
N ASP A 439 42.17 18.15 12.05
CA ASP A 439 42.55 18.39 10.67
C ASP A 439 43.60 17.42 10.11
N LYS A 440 43.25 16.81 8.98
CA LYS A 440 44.19 16.64 7.87
C LYS A 440 43.45 16.90 6.55
N ASN A 441 43.81 18.03 5.93
CA ASN A 441 43.46 18.42 4.58
C ASN A 441 44.07 17.44 3.56
N GLU A 442 43.23 16.78 2.78
CA GLU A 442 43.55 16.39 1.41
C GLU A 442 42.43 16.90 0.49
N ASP A 443 42.77 17.93 -0.27
CA ASP A 443 41.94 18.59 -1.29
C ASP A 443 41.69 17.64 -2.47
N GLY A 444 40.55 16.95 -2.43
CA GLY A 444 39.90 16.38 -3.59
C GLY A 444 38.53 17.04 -3.75
N ALA A 445 38.39 17.94 -4.72
CA ALA A 445 37.15 18.63 -5.04
C ALA A 445 36.10 17.64 -5.57
N GLN A 446 35.46 16.91 -4.66
CA GLN A 446 34.19 16.26 -4.89
C GLN A 446 33.12 17.24 -4.41
N GLU A 447 32.54 17.98 -5.36
CA GLU A 447 31.62 19.09 -5.10
C GLU A 447 30.51 18.69 -4.11
N ASP A 448 30.49 19.42 -2.99
CA ASP A 448 29.56 19.34 -1.87
C ASP A 448 28.14 19.85 -2.20
N LEU A 449 27.68 19.60 -3.44
CA LEU A 449 26.33 19.94 -3.91
C LEU A 449 25.25 19.16 -3.13
N GLY A 450 25.64 18.13 -2.38
CA GLY A 450 24.76 17.27 -1.60
C GLY A 450 24.32 17.87 -0.26
N GLU A 451 25.22 18.47 0.52
CA GLU A 451 24.91 18.85 1.91
C GLU A 451 23.91 20.01 1.99
N GLY A 452 24.03 21.01 1.10
CA GLY A 452 23.09 22.12 1.03
C GLY A 452 21.65 21.68 0.71
N MET A 453 21.47 20.68 -0.17
CA MET A 453 20.13 20.18 -0.53
C MET A 453 19.49 19.32 0.56
N ILE A 454 20.28 18.55 1.32
CA ILE A 454 19.77 17.67 2.38
C ILE A 454 19.13 18.47 3.51
N ASN A 455 19.56 19.72 3.72
CA ASN A 455 19.01 20.60 4.75
C ASN A 455 17.71 21.30 4.33
N LYS A 456 17.36 21.32 3.05
CA LYS A 456 16.10 21.89 2.57
C LYS A 456 14.91 20.98 2.88
N THR A 457 13.83 21.57 3.35
CA THR A 457 12.52 20.96 3.48
C THR A 457 11.76 20.99 2.15
N PHE A 458 10.69 20.22 2.03
CA PHE A 458 9.82 20.27 0.86
C PHE A 458 9.18 21.66 0.68
N GLY A 459 8.87 22.33 1.79
CA GLY A 459 8.41 23.70 1.79
C GLY A 459 9.43 24.69 1.24
N ASP A 460 10.72 24.52 1.55
CA ASP A 460 11.78 25.38 1.01
C ASP A 460 11.83 25.28 -0.53
N PHE A 461 11.78 24.07 -1.08
CA PHE A 461 11.71 23.90 -2.54
C PHE A 461 10.46 24.52 -3.16
N PHE A 462 9.31 24.42 -2.50
CA PHE A 462 8.09 25.07 -2.98
C PHE A 462 8.26 26.58 -3.07
N TRP A 463 8.84 27.22 -2.04
CA TRP A 463 9.07 28.66 -2.03
C TRP A 463 10.16 29.10 -3.01
N ASP A 464 11.21 28.30 -3.19
CA ASP A 464 12.22 28.53 -4.23
C ASP A 464 11.56 28.53 -5.62
N ILE A 465 10.70 27.54 -5.92
CA ILE A 465 9.93 27.49 -7.17
C ILE A 465 9.03 28.73 -7.29
N TRP A 466 8.32 29.08 -6.21
CA TRP A 466 7.44 30.23 -6.18
C TRP A 466 8.17 31.53 -6.53
N GLN A 467 9.37 31.72 -5.98
CA GLN A 467 10.22 32.88 -6.23
C GLN A 467 10.83 32.86 -7.64
N GLU A 468 11.39 31.73 -8.09
CA GLU A 468 11.99 31.57 -9.43
C GLU A 468 10.98 31.88 -10.54
N ARG A 469 9.70 31.51 -10.33
CA ARG A 469 8.62 31.72 -11.29
C ARG A 469 7.90 33.07 -11.16
N ASP A 470 8.32 33.92 -10.23
CA ASP A 470 7.67 35.21 -9.92
C ASP A 470 6.16 35.05 -9.68
N TYR A 471 5.77 34.00 -8.95
CA TYR A 471 4.36 33.73 -8.68
C TYR A 471 3.77 34.76 -7.71
N ARG A 472 2.59 35.28 -8.04
CA ARG A 472 1.88 36.23 -7.18
C ARG A 472 1.01 35.51 -6.18
N PHE A 473 0.98 35.99 -4.94
CA PHE A 473 0.03 35.49 -3.95
C PHE A 473 -1.41 35.75 -4.37
N PRO A 474 -2.34 34.84 -4.03
CA PRO A 474 -3.75 35.10 -4.26
C PRO A 474 -4.29 36.16 -3.29
N GLU A 475 -5.29 36.93 -3.76
CA GLU A 475 -6.01 37.89 -2.92
C GLU A 475 -7.16 37.24 -2.12
N ASP A 476 -7.73 36.14 -2.63
CA ASP A 476 -8.87 35.47 -2.01
C ASP A 476 -8.42 34.48 -0.94
N THR A 477 -8.48 34.92 0.31
CA THR A 477 -8.12 34.13 1.50
C THR A 477 -9.15 33.08 1.89
N SER A 478 -10.29 33.00 1.19
CA SER A 478 -11.32 31.99 1.42
C SER A 478 -11.16 30.72 0.58
N LEU A 479 -10.12 30.66 -0.26
CA LEU A 479 -9.81 29.52 -1.11
C LEU A 479 -8.61 28.73 -0.58
N CYS A 480 -8.68 27.41 -0.77
CA CYS A 480 -7.56 26.48 -0.62
C CYS A 480 -7.05 26.08 -2.01
N TYR A 481 -5.78 26.31 -2.29
CA TYR A 481 -5.17 26.05 -3.59
C TYR A 481 -4.26 24.83 -3.52
N CYS A 482 -4.53 23.82 -4.35
CA CYS A 482 -3.74 22.58 -4.37
C CYS A 482 -2.78 22.59 -5.56
N PHE A 483 -1.49 22.56 -5.29
CA PHE A 483 -0.41 22.47 -6.27
C PHE A 483 0.13 21.04 -6.35
N MET A 484 0.45 20.60 -7.56
CA MET A 484 1.33 19.47 -7.79
C MET A 484 2.74 20.01 -7.97
N THR A 485 3.63 19.69 -7.04
CA THR A 485 5.00 20.24 -6.98
C THR A 485 6.01 19.14 -7.25
N ALA A 486 6.75 19.28 -8.34
CA ALA A 486 7.85 18.40 -8.73
C ALA A 486 9.18 19.11 -8.50
N VAL A 487 10.06 18.48 -7.73
CA VAL A 487 11.39 19.02 -7.40
C VAL A 487 12.44 18.14 -8.09
N PRO A 488 13.31 18.71 -8.94
CA PRO A 488 14.33 17.95 -9.68
C PRO A 488 15.27 17.16 -8.79
N ALA A 489 15.57 17.66 -7.58
CA ALA A 489 16.38 16.97 -6.58
C ALA A 489 15.72 15.67 -6.07
N ILE A 490 14.38 15.58 -6.10
CA ILE A 490 13.64 14.37 -5.75
C ILE A 490 13.53 13.48 -6.99
N GLN A 491 14.64 12.84 -7.36
CA GLN A 491 14.60 11.80 -8.39
C GLN A 491 14.16 10.49 -7.74
N ILE A 492 12.85 10.33 -7.50
CA ILE A 492 12.34 9.00 -7.12
C ILE A 492 12.39 8.08 -8.35
N PHE A 493 12.13 8.62 -9.55
CA PHE A 493 11.96 7.81 -10.76
C PHE A 493 12.55 8.31 -12.07
N THR A 494 13.10 9.52 -12.13
CA THR A 494 13.17 10.14 -13.45
C THR A 494 14.40 9.84 -14.27
N HIS A 495 14.13 8.91 -15.16
CA HIS A 495 14.47 8.90 -16.57
C HIS A 495 13.80 10.04 -17.38
N LEU A 496 13.29 11.08 -16.74
CA LEU A 496 13.03 12.37 -17.35
C LEU A 496 14.28 13.23 -17.12
N THR A 497 14.89 13.76 -18.17
CA THR A 497 15.97 14.73 -18.00
C THR A 497 15.41 15.87 -17.14
N PRO A 498 16.03 16.22 -15.99
CA PRO A 498 15.59 17.40 -15.27
C PRO A 498 15.60 18.57 -16.26
N PRO A 499 14.51 19.35 -16.37
CA PRO A 499 14.54 20.57 -17.14
C PRO A 499 15.49 21.51 -16.42
N ASP A 500 16.75 21.48 -16.81
CA ASP A 500 17.85 22.20 -16.17
C ASP A 500 18.11 21.78 -14.69
N PRO A 501 19.25 21.15 -14.35
CA PRO A 501 19.60 20.91 -12.95
C PRO A 501 19.70 22.20 -12.12
N ALA A 502 19.76 23.38 -12.75
CA ALA A 502 19.69 24.67 -12.08
C ALA A 502 18.27 25.12 -11.70
N SER A 503 17.20 24.48 -12.20
CA SER A 503 15.82 24.86 -11.84
C SER A 503 15.45 24.32 -10.45
N ALA A 504 14.78 25.14 -9.63
CA ALA A 504 14.19 24.72 -8.37
C ALA A 504 13.06 23.69 -8.57
N GLY A 505 12.45 23.67 -9.76
CA GLY A 505 11.41 22.71 -10.14
C GLY A 505 10.17 23.33 -10.77
N GLN A 506 9.04 22.66 -10.57
CA GLN A 506 7.74 23.02 -11.14
C GLN A 506 6.63 22.89 -10.10
N ALA A 507 5.68 23.82 -10.11
CA ALA A 507 4.50 23.80 -9.25
C ALA A 507 3.25 24.15 -10.07
N TRP A 508 2.42 23.16 -10.36
CA TRP A 508 1.21 23.34 -11.15
C TRP A 508 -0.02 23.43 -10.27
N LEU A 509 -0.83 24.47 -10.45
CA LEU A 509 -2.15 24.50 -9.84
C LEU A 509 -2.99 23.35 -10.41
N SER A 510 -3.47 22.48 -9.53
CA SER A 510 -4.17 21.22 -9.87
C SER A 510 -5.61 21.17 -9.35
N GLY A 511 -5.96 22.10 -8.47
CA GLY A 511 -7.31 22.21 -7.92
C GLY A 511 -7.42 23.42 -7.00
N VAL A 512 -8.65 23.91 -6.88
CA VAL A 512 -9.01 24.97 -5.93
C VAL A 512 -10.30 24.55 -5.24
N ARG A 513 -10.37 24.74 -3.93
CA ARG A 513 -11.58 24.51 -3.14
C ARG A 513 -11.97 25.80 -2.45
N ASP A 514 -13.25 26.14 -2.54
CA ASP A 514 -13.86 27.20 -1.75
C ASP A 514 -14.12 26.67 -0.34
N MET A 515 -13.55 27.31 0.67
CA MET A 515 -13.62 26.86 2.07
C MET A 515 -14.94 27.23 2.76
N LYS A 516 -15.75 28.11 2.17
CA LYS A 516 -17.09 28.46 2.65
C LYS A 516 -18.13 27.48 2.13
N THR A 517 -18.10 27.17 0.84
CA THR A 517 -19.06 26.27 0.18
C THR A 517 -18.59 24.82 0.13
N LEU A 518 -17.31 24.57 0.44
CA LEU A 518 -16.59 23.30 0.27
C LEU A 518 -16.59 22.78 -1.18
N ARG A 519 -17.09 23.56 -2.13
CA ARG A 519 -17.16 23.21 -3.55
C ARG A 519 -15.75 23.23 -4.13
N GLN A 520 -15.42 22.15 -4.84
CA GLN A 520 -14.23 22.13 -5.67
C GLN A 520 -14.54 22.83 -7.00
N LEU A 521 -13.72 23.81 -7.38
CA LEU A 521 -13.91 24.59 -8.60
C LEU A 521 -13.63 23.73 -9.84
N ALA A 522 -14.38 23.97 -10.92
CA ALA A 522 -14.21 23.27 -12.19
C ALA A 522 -12.83 23.59 -12.81
N PRO A 523 -12.27 22.70 -13.66
CA PRO A 523 -10.94 22.90 -14.24
C PRO A 523 -10.77 24.21 -15.02
N GLU A 524 -11.83 24.72 -15.66
CA GLU A 524 -11.82 25.99 -16.36
C GLU A 524 -11.69 27.19 -15.39
N GLU A 525 -12.38 27.14 -14.25
CA GLU A 525 -12.26 28.14 -13.17
C GLU A 525 -10.84 28.13 -12.58
N VAL A 526 -10.28 26.93 -12.35
CA VAL A 526 -8.90 26.74 -11.87
C VAL A 526 -7.89 27.34 -12.86
N ARG A 527 -8.06 27.09 -14.17
CA ARG A 527 -7.20 27.66 -15.21
C ARG A 527 -7.27 29.19 -15.26
N ALA A 528 -8.47 29.76 -15.13
CA ALA A 528 -8.64 31.20 -15.10
C ALA A 528 -7.92 31.83 -13.90
N ILE A 529 -8.01 31.20 -12.72
CA ILE A 529 -7.30 31.61 -11.50
C ILE A 529 -5.79 31.59 -11.71
N ALA A 530 -5.27 30.50 -12.28
CA ALA A 530 -3.84 30.34 -12.55
C ALA A 530 -3.33 31.39 -13.53
N HIS A 531 -3.99 31.55 -14.68
CA HIS A 531 -3.62 32.53 -15.70
C HIS A 531 -3.61 33.96 -15.15
N ALA A 532 -4.62 34.35 -14.37
CA ALA A 532 -4.69 35.69 -13.77
C ALA A 532 -3.53 36.00 -12.81
N ARG A 533 -2.84 34.98 -12.29
CA ARG A 533 -1.77 35.11 -11.29
C ARG A 533 -0.38 34.73 -11.82
N GLY A 534 -0.29 34.41 -13.11
CA GLY A 534 0.95 33.93 -13.73
C GLY A 534 1.38 32.54 -13.26
N TRP A 535 0.46 31.75 -12.68
CA TRP A 535 0.77 30.40 -12.24
C TRP A 535 0.68 29.40 -13.39
N GLU A 536 1.52 28.38 -13.35
CA GLU A 536 1.36 27.22 -14.21
C GLU A 536 0.16 26.39 -13.72
N THR A 537 -0.56 25.77 -14.65
CA THR A 537 -1.67 24.87 -14.37
C THR A 537 -1.47 23.59 -15.16
N ILE A 538 -1.98 22.48 -14.65
CA ILE A 538 -1.94 21.23 -15.41
C ILE A 538 -2.83 21.38 -16.65
N SER A 539 -2.38 20.86 -17.79
CA SER A 539 -3.19 20.77 -19.00
C SER A 539 -4.44 19.95 -18.68
N ALA A 540 -5.62 20.51 -19.00
CA ALA A 540 -6.89 19.82 -18.83
C ALA A 540 -7.61 19.84 -20.16
N GLU A 541 -7.70 18.68 -20.79
CA GLU A 541 -8.46 18.49 -22.02
C GLU A 541 -9.77 17.82 -21.67
N ARG A 542 -10.87 18.43 -22.11
CA ARG A 542 -12.18 17.80 -21.98
C ARG A 542 -12.25 16.68 -23.01
N LEU A 543 -12.43 15.45 -22.54
CA LEU A 543 -12.70 14.33 -23.41
C LEU A 543 -14.19 14.37 -23.78
N GLU A 544 -14.47 14.44 -25.08
CA GLU A 544 -15.81 14.12 -25.57
C GLU A 544 -16.02 12.62 -25.31
N CYS A 545 -16.78 12.31 -24.27
CA CYS A 545 -17.01 10.93 -23.88
C CYS A 545 -17.64 10.20 -25.07
N VAL A 546 -16.94 9.19 -25.62
CA VAL A 546 -17.55 8.21 -26.51
C VAL A 546 -18.67 7.58 -25.69
N THR A 547 -19.91 7.84 -26.06
CA THR A 547 -21.08 7.45 -25.30
C THR A 547 -21.03 5.95 -25.00
N ALA A 548 -21.12 5.59 -23.71
CA ALA A 548 -21.31 4.22 -23.28
C ALA A 548 -22.71 3.76 -23.74
N GLN A 549 -22.83 3.30 -24.99
CA GLN A 549 -24.00 2.54 -25.42
C GLN A 549 -23.90 1.14 -24.82
N THR A 550 -24.29 1.01 -23.55
CA THR A 550 -24.56 -0.28 -22.90
C THR A 550 -25.90 -0.22 -22.18
N THR A 551 -26.94 0.15 -22.91
CA THR A 551 -28.31 -0.25 -22.58
C THR A 551 -28.88 -0.92 -23.82
N ALA A 552 -28.63 -2.22 -23.95
CA ALA A 552 -29.42 -3.05 -24.83
C ALA A 552 -30.88 -2.96 -24.34
N THR A 553 -31.71 -2.26 -25.10
CA THR A 553 -33.16 -2.30 -24.99
C THR A 553 -33.59 -3.75 -25.18
N ILE A 554 -34.19 -4.33 -24.14
CA ILE A 554 -35.02 -5.52 -24.30
C ILE A 554 -36.24 -5.04 -25.08
N ASP A 555 -36.29 -5.35 -26.37
CA ASP A 555 -37.47 -5.16 -27.20
C ASP A 555 -38.57 -6.09 -26.68
N ASP A 556 -39.53 -5.52 -25.94
CA ASP A 556 -40.85 -6.09 -25.77
C ASP A 556 -41.58 -6.01 -27.12
N THR A 557 -41.58 -7.09 -27.89
CA THR A 557 -42.53 -7.29 -28.98
C THR A 557 -43.47 -8.47 -28.66
N PRO A 558 -44.80 -8.27 -28.77
CA PRO A 558 -45.80 -9.31 -28.55
C PRO A 558 -46.10 -10.10 -29.83
N ASP A 559 -46.58 -11.33 -29.63
CA ASP A 559 -47.30 -12.21 -30.56
C ASP A 559 -46.52 -12.87 -31.73
N ALA A 560 -46.42 -14.20 -31.65
CA ALA A 560 -46.29 -15.09 -32.81
C ALA A 560 -47.28 -16.26 -32.69
N PRO A 561 -48.02 -16.62 -33.77
CA PRO A 561 -48.93 -17.75 -33.76
C PRO A 561 -48.24 -19.07 -34.12
N SER A 562 -48.90 -20.15 -33.69
CA SER A 562 -48.55 -21.56 -33.87
C SER A 562 -48.38 -22.01 -35.33
N ALA A 563 -47.30 -22.75 -35.61
CA ALA A 563 -47.30 -23.76 -36.67
C ALA A 563 -46.30 -24.88 -36.38
N SER A 564 -46.82 -26.11 -36.45
CA SER A 564 -46.17 -27.40 -36.33
C SER A 564 -45.41 -27.80 -37.60
N SER A 565 -44.20 -28.35 -37.47
CA SER A 565 -43.78 -29.51 -38.26
C SER A 565 -42.47 -30.11 -37.77
N SER A 566 -42.48 -31.43 -37.65
CA SER A 566 -41.43 -32.34 -37.24
C SER A 566 -40.20 -32.36 -38.16
N SER A 567 -39.02 -32.17 -37.60
CA SER A 567 -37.82 -32.91 -37.99
C SER A 567 -36.87 -33.07 -36.80
N SER A 568 -36.62 -34.33 -36.44
CA SER A 568 -35.73 -34.72 -35.35
C SER A 568 -34.28 -34.73 -35.85
N SER A 569 -33.57 -33.63 -35.62
CA SER A 569 -32.11 -33.62 -35.52
C SER A 569 -31.74 -33.07 -34.14
N PRO A 570 -30.75 -33.62 -33.44
CA PRO A 570 -30.35 -33.10 -32.13
C PRO A 570 -29.74 -31.71 -32.31
N GLN A 571 -30.55 -30.66 -32.13
CA GLN A 571 -30.08 -29.29 -32.03
C GLN A 571 -29.32 -29.14 -30.70
N PHE A 572 -28.01 -28.93 -30.79
CA PHE A 572 -27.17 -28.60 -29.65
C PHE A 572 -27.54 -27.21 -29.11
N PRO A 573 -27.65 -27.02 -27.78
CA PRO A 573 -28.38 -25.89 -27.22
C PRO A 573 -27.54 -24.61 -27.00
N PHE A 574 -26.53 -24.30 -27.82
CA PHE A 574 -25.82 -23.02 -27.70
C PHE A 574 -25.17 -22.58 -29.04
N PRO A 575 -25.82 -21.73 -29.86
CA PRO A 575 -25.08 -20.90 -30.81
C PRO A 575 -24.20 -19.93 -30.01
N TRP A 576 -22.98 -19.68 -30.49
CA TRP A 576 -22.11 -18.63 -29.93
C TRP A 576 -22.86 -17.29 -29.97
N PRO A 577 -22.78 -16.45 -28.93
CA PRO A 577 -23.44 -15.15 -28.96
C PRO A 577 -22.90 -14.32 -30.13
N PRO A 578 -23.74 -13.53 -30.82
CA PRO A 578 -23.28 -12.62 -31.87
C PRO A 578 -22.20 -11.68 -31.30
N VAL A 579 -21.14 -11.48 -32.07
CA VAL A 579 -20.03 -10.58 -31.72
C VAL A 579 -20.58 -9.16 -31.74
N ALA A 580 -20.77 -8.55 -30.57
CA ALA A 580 -21.18 -7.15 -30.47
C ALA A 580 -20.03 -6.24 -30.96
N PRO A 581 -20.33 -5.10 -31.63
CA PRO A 581 -19.31 -4.09 -31.92
C PRO A 581 -18.74 -3.58 -30.60
N SER A 582 -17.42 -3.73 -30.41
CA SER A 582 -16.75 -3.37 -29.16
C SER A 582 -16.57 -1.85 -29.08
N SER A 583 -17.32 -1.19 -28.19
CA SER A 583 -16.89 0.11 -27.68
C SER A 583 -15.60 -0.10 -26.89
N GLU A 584 -14.49 0.48 -27.34
CA GLU A 584 -13.22 0.36 -26.64
C GLU A 584 -13.32 1.08 -25.27
N PRO A 585 -12.99 0.41 -24.15
CA PRO A 585 -12.95 1.03 -22.84
C PRO A 585 -12.07 2.30 -22.83
N LEU A 586 -12.54 3.37 -22.20
CA LEU A 586 -11.86 4.68 -22.15
C LEU A 586 -10.41 4.59 -21.66
N ASP A 587 -10.14 3.70 -20.72
CA ASP A 587 -8.79 3.47 -20.20
C ASP A 587 -7.83 2.91 -21.26
N ARG A 588 -8.32 2.11 -22.21
CA ARG A 588 -7.48 1.61 -23.31
C ARG A 588 -7.13 2.69 -24.31
N ILE A 589 -8.08 3.56 -24.65
CA ILE A 589 -7.86 4.72 -25.50
C ILE A 589 -6.76 5.60 -24.86
N LEU A 590 -6.90 5.89 -23.57
CA LEU A 590 -5.94 6.69 -22.82
C LEU A 590 -4.56 6.03 -22.73
N GLN A 591 -4.47 4.71 -22.58
CA GLN A 591 -3.18 4.03 -22.45
C GLN A 591 -2.35 3.96 -23.74
N ARG A 592 -3.00 3.97 -24.93
CA ARG A 592 -2.29 3.85 -26.22
C ARG A 592 -1.58 5.14 -26.64
N GLU A 593 -2.11 6.30 -26.24
CA GLU A 593 -1.57 7.60 -26.62
C GLU A 593 -0.43 8.10 -25.72
N LEU A 594 -0.16 7.41 -24.62
CA LEU A 594 0.85 7.82 -23.64
C LEU A 594 2.26 7.45 -24.10
N ASP A 595 3.12 8.47 -24.20
CA ASP A 595 4.57 8.29 -24.15
C ASP A 595 4.97 8.12 -22.67
N PRO A 596 5.29 6.90 -22.21
CA PRO A 596 5.60 6.65 -20.80
C PRO A 596 6.93 7.28 -20.38
N VAL A 597 7.72 7.80 -21.32
CA VAL A 597 8.91 8.59 -20.99
C VAL A 597 8.50 10.01 -20.59
N LYS A 598 7.38 10.54 -21.08
CA LYS A 598 6.97 11.94 -20.86
C LYS A 598 5.90 12.12 -19.79
N CYS A 599 5.03 11.13 -19.62
CA CYS A 599 3.85 11.24 -18.77
C CYS A 599 3.60 9.93 -18.03
N ALA A 600 3.36 10.01 -16.72
CA ALA A 600 3.06 8.82 -15.92
C ALA A 600 1.65 8.28 -16.17
N GLY A 601 0.76 9.14 -16.65
CA GLY A 601 -0.63 8.81 -16.93
C GLY A 601 -1.53 10.03 -16.80
N PHE A 602 -2.80 9.78 -16.50
CA PHE A 602 -3.80 10.84 -16.35
C PHE A 602 -4.49 10.80 -15.01
N LEU A 603 -5.00 11.94 -14.59
CA LEU A 603 -6.07 12.03 -13.63
C LEU A 603 -7.36 12.31 -14.40
N VAL A 604 -8.30 11.36 -14.29
CA VAL A 604 -9.68 11.50 -14.75
C VAL A 604 -10.47 12.16 -13.64
N VAL A 605 -11.14 13.26 -13.98
CA VAL A 605 -12.04 13.98 -13.07
C VAL A 605 -13.45 13.94 -13.65
N ASP A 606 -14.45 13.57 -12.84
CA ASP A 606 -15.86 13.62 -13.24
C ASP A 606 -16.53 14.96 -12.91
N ASP A 607 -17.83 15.07 -13.23
CA ASP A 607 -18.65 16.27 -12.99
C ASP A 607 -18.85 16.59 -11.51
N ARG A 608 -18.72 15.58 -10.63
CA ARG A 608 -18.71 15.74 -9.17
C ARG A 608 -17.31 15.97 -8.61
N MET A 609 -16.34 16.25 -9.47
CA MET A 609 -14.93 16.48 -9.14
C MET A 609 -14.25 15.29 -8.44
N ARG A 610 -14.80 14.08 -8.60
CA ARG A 610 -14.21 12.84 -8.10
C ARG A 610 -13.10 12.42 -9.06
N ARG A 611 -12.02 11.89 -8.49
CA ARG A 611 -10.72 11.76 -9.15
C ARG A 611 -10.28 10.30 -9.21
N VAL A 612 -9.94 9.81 -10.39
CA VAL A 612 -9.32 8.49 -10.62
C VAL A 612 -8.04 8.66 -11.41
N LYS A 613 -6.95 8.04 -10.94
CA LYS A 613 -5.66 8.04 -11.59
C LYS A 613 -5.60 6.87 -12.59
N VAL A 614 -5.31 7.15 -13.85
CA VAL A 614 -5.05 6.14 -14.88
C VAL A 614 -3.55 6.16 -15.14
N VAL A 615 -2.82 5.17 -14.62
CA VAL A 615 -1.36 5.08 -14.80
C VAL A 615 -1.06 4.26 -16.03
N SER A 616 -0.11 4.73 -16.85
CA SER A 616 0.38 3.93 -17.97
C SER A 616 0.99 2.62 -17.45
N PRO A 617 0.58 1.45 -17.99
CA PRO A 617 1.22 0.17 -17.66
C PRO A 617 2.72 0.17 -17.98
N GLN A 618 3.12 0.83 -19.07
CA GLN A 618 4.50 1.00 -19.48
C GLN A 618 5.26 1.85 -18.46
N TYR A 619 4.69 2.97 -18.02
CA TYR A 619 5.24 3.78 -16.93
C TYR A 619 5.45 2.94 -15.67
N SER A 620 4.43 2.20 -15.27
CA SER A 620 4.48 1.32 -14.09
C SER A 620 5.55 0.23 -14.22
N ALA A 621 5.79 -0.28 -15.43
CA ALA A 621 6.88 -1.21 -15.71
C ALA A 621 8.25 -0.53 -15.63
N LEU A 622 8.42 0.68 -16.19
CA LEU A 622 9.65 1.47 -16.12
C LEU A 622 10.02 1.87 -14.69
N SER A 623 9.04 2.31 -13.90
CA SER A 623 9.21 2.61 -12.48
C SER A 623 9.72 1.38 -11.72
N ARG A 624 9.21 0.18 -12.05
CA ARG A 624 9.70 -1.08 -11.47
C ARG A 624 11.09 -1.50 -11.96
N LEU A 625 11.40 -1.26 -13.24
CA LEU A 625 12.71 -1.55 -13.83
C LEU A 625 13.84 -0.70 -13.22
N SER A 626 13.50 0.50 -12.73
CA SER A 626 14.46 1.40 -12.07
C SER A 626 15.06 0.81 -10.80
N TRP A 627 14.39 -0.16 -10.18
CA TRP A 627 14.84 -0.88 -8.99
C TRP A 627 15.27 -2.31 -9.29
N TRP A 628 15.62 -2.59 -10.56
CA TRP A 628 15.97 -3.94 -10.96
C TRP A 628 17.17 -4.46 -10.16
N SER A 629 16.97 -5.60 -9.51
CA SER A 629 17.92 -6.22 -8.58
C SER A 629 18.92 -7.17 -9.25
N GLY A 630 19.06 -7.12 -10.58
CA GLY A 630 19.88 -8.08 -11.34
C GLY A 630 19.16 -9.38 -11.77
N ASP A 631 17.90 -9.61 -11.36
CA ASP A 631 17.15 -10.82 -11.77
C ASP A 631 16.65 -10.71 -13.22
N GLU A 632 17.34 -11.40 -14.15
CA GLU A 632 16.99 -11.45 -15.56
C GLU A 632 15.55 -11.94 -15.82
N ALA A 633 15.03 -12.86 -15.01
CA ALA A 633 13.65 -13.34 -15.18
C ALA A 633 12.63 -12.25 -14.85
N ALA A 634 12.89 -11.46 -13.81
CA ALA A 634 12.07 -10.29 -13.46
C ALA A 634 12.18 -9.21 -14.54
N LEU A 635 13.38 -8.92 -15.05
CA LEU A 635 13.61 -7.97 -16.14
C LEU A 635 12.75 -8.32 -17.36
N ARG A 636 12.80 -9.57 -17.81
CA ARG A 636 12.00 -10.03 -18.96
C ARG A 636 10.50 -9.89 -18.76
N LEU A 637 10.01 -10.13 -17.55
CA LEU A 637 8.58 -9.96 -17.23
C LEU A 637 8.17 -8.50 -17.28
N LEU A 638 9.00 -7.58 -16.77
CA LEU A 638 8.75 -6.16 -16.82
C LEU A 638 8.81 -5.61 -18.25
N LEU A 639 9.81 -6.02 -19.04
CA LEU A 639 9.89 -5.66 -20.46
C LEU A 639 8.72 -6.22 -21.27
N LEU A 640 8.21 -7.41 -20.91
CA LEU A 640 7.00 -7.96 -21.51
C LEU A 640 5.77 -7.09 -21.22
N GLU A 641 5.69 -6.48 -20.04
CA GLU A 641 4.63 -5.53 -19.72
C GLU A 641 4.73 -4.26 -20.56
N VAL A 642 5.94 -3.76 -20.85
CA VAL A 642 6.16 -2.65 -21.78
C VAL A 642 5.68 -3.03 -23.18
N VAL A 643 6.23 -4.13 -23.74
CA VAL A 643 5.95 -4.59 -25.11
C VAL A 643 4.46 -4.81 -25.38
N ARG A 644 3.74 -5.46 -24.46
CA ARG A 644 2.32 -5.80 -24.68
C ARG A 644 1.43 -4.55 -24.69
N ALA A 645 1.75 -3.57 -23.84
CA ALA A 645 0.93 -2.39 -23.67
C ALA A 645 1.19 -1.35 -24.77
N ASN A 646 2.45 -1.10 -25.16
CA ASN A 646 2.80 -0.26 -26.31
C ASN A 646 4.21 -0.58 -26.84
N ASP A 647 4.34 -0.75 -28.15
CA ASP A 647 5.52 -1.31 -28.83
C ASP A 647 6.48 -0.24 -29.37
N HIS A 648 6.59 0.91 -28.69
CA HIS A 648 7.44 2.02 -29.12
C HIS A 648 8.91 1.86 -28.67
N ASP A 649 9.83 2.13 -29.59
CA ASP A 649 11.28 2.09 -29.33
C ASP A 649 11.82 3.38 -28.65
N SER A 650 10.94 4.35 -28.33
CA SER A 650 11.34 5.61 -27.66
C SER A 650 12.01 5.33 -26.31
N PHE A 651 11.52 4.35 -25.57
CA PHE A 651 12.09 3.91 -24.31
C PHE A 651 13.53 3.40 -24.49
N ILE A 652 13.82 2.57 -25.50
CA ILE A 652 15.16 1.99 -25.68
C ILE A 652 16.24 3.03 -25.98
N ARG A 653 15.90 4.14 -26.64
CA ARG A 653 16.84 5.26 -26.82
C ARG A 653 17.37 5.80 -25.49
N ARG A 654 16.60 5.65 -24.41
CA ARG A 654 16.98 6.06 -23.07
C ARG A 654 17.61 4.93 -22.23
N TYR A 655 17.32 3.67 -22.54
CA TYR A 655 17.86 2.51 -21.84
C TYR A 655 18.51 1.52 -22.79
N PRO A 656 19.61 1.90 -23.45
CA PRO A 656 20.29 1.04 -24.41
C PRO A 656 20.77 -0.27 -23.76
N GLN A 657 21.04 -0.29 -22.45
CA GLN A 657 21.45 -1.49 -21.71
C GLN A 657 20.41 -2.62 -21.74
N TRP A 658 19.12 -2.30 -21.95
CA TRP A 658 18.05 -3.30 -22.02
C TRP A 658 17.61 -3.62 -23.46
N GLU A 659 18.23 -2.99 -24.46
CA GLU A 659 17.83 -3.12 -25.86
C GLU A 659 17.82 -4.56 -26.35
N ALA A 660 18.87 -5.32 -26.05
CA ALA A 660 18.97 -6.72 -26.44
C ALA A 660 17.83 -7.56 -25.85
N THR A 661 17.61 -7.47 -24.54
CA THR A 661 16.56 -8.22 -23.84
C THR A 661 15.16 -7.78 -24.29
N TYR A 662 14.94 -6.48 -24.47
CA TYR A 662 13.68 -5.94 -24.96
C TYR A 662 13.36 -6.45 -26.36
N ARG A 663 14.28 -6.34 -27.32
CA ARG A 663 14.09 -6.84 -28.69
C ARG A 663 13.77 -8.33 -28.70
N GLN A 664 14.43 -9.11 -27.85
CA GLN A 664 14.14 -10.54 -27.72
C GLN A 664 12.73 -10.79 -27.17
N VAL A 665 12.33 -10.10 -26.10
CA VAL A 665 10.98 -10.22 -25.52
C VAL A 665 9.91 -9.78 -26.52
N ARG A 666 10.15 -8.68 -27.24
CA ARG A 666 9.30 -8.16 -28.32
C ARG A 666 9.09 -9.18 -29.43
N GLN A 667 10.18 -9.74 -29.95
CA GLN A 667 10.13 -10.78 -30.99
C GLN A 667 9.34 -12.01 -30.52
N GLN A 668 9.58 -12.47 -29.28
CA GLN A 668 8.88 -13.62 -28.70
C GLN A 668 7.37 -13.37 -28.52
N PHE A 669 6.99 -12.15 -28.14
CA PHE A 669 5.59 -11.77 -27.96
C PHE A 669 4.87 -11.70 -29.30
N HIS A 670 5.45 -11.03 -30.31
CA HIS A 670 4.87 -10.96 -31.65
C HIS A 670 4.77 -12.33 -32.32
N ALA A 671 5.76 -13.21 -32.14
CA ALA A 671 5.68 -14.58 -32.63
C ALA A 671 4.49 -15.35 -32.02
N LEU A 672 4.23 -15.18 -30.72
CA LEU A 672 3.06 -15.77 -30.07
C LEU A 672 1.75 -15.15 -30.58
N LEU A 673 1.70 -13.82 -30.74
CA LEU A 673 0.54 -13.10 -31.24
C LEU A 673 0.17 -13.57 -32.65
N SER A 674 1.12 -13.56 -33.59
CA SER A 674 0.90 -14.03 -34.95
C SER A 674 0.48 -15.49 -35.02
N LEU A 675 1.10 -16.36 -34.20
CA LEU A 675 0.71 -17.76 -34.12
C LEU A 675 -0.73 -17.93 -33.62
N LEU A 676 -1.13 -17.17 -32.60
CA LEU A 676 -2.50 -17.22 -32.09
C LEU A 676 -3.49 -16.63 -33.08
N GLU A 677 -3.20 -15.53 -33.76
CA GLU A 677 -4.06 -14.95 -34.81
C GLU A 677 -4.25 -15.93 -35.97
N GLN A 678 -3.15 -16.55 -36.44
CA GLN A 678 -3.21 -17.53 -37.53
C GLN A 678 -4.03 -18.77 -37.16
N VAL A 679 -3.93 -19.24 -35.91
CA VAL A 679 -4.61 -20.47 -35.47
C VAL A 679 -6.04 -20.18 -35.00
N TYR A 680 -6.26 -19.12 -34.23
CA TYR A 680 -7.53 -18.86 -33.56
C TYR A 680 -8.55 -18.20 -34.49
N SER A 681 -8.16 -17.20 -35.29
CA SER A 681 -9.10 -16.45 -36.14
C SER A 681 -9.86 -17.33 -37.14
N PRO A 682 -9.24 -18.33 -37.80
CA PRO A 682 -9.98 -19.27 -38.67
C PRO A 682 -10.78 -20.34 -37.93
N LEU A 683 -10.53 -20.53 -36.62
CA LEU A 683 -11.16 -21.57 -35.80
C LEU A 683 -12.39 -21.05 -35.06
N ILE A 684 -12.40 -19.79 -34.62
CA ILE A 684 -13.48 -19.24 -33.79
C ILE A 684 -14.82 -19.17 -34.54
N SER A 685 -14.79 -19.05 -35.86
CA SER A 685 -15.99 -19.06 -36.72
C SER A 685 -16.50 -20.46 -37.06
N ARG A 686 -15.75 -21.53 -36.71
CA ARG A 686 -16.14 -22.90 -37.02
C ARG A 686 -17.12 -23.48 -36.01
N PRO A 687 -17.91 -24.50 -36.39
CA PRO A 687 -18.70 -25.28 -35.44
C PRO A 687 -17.84 -25.83 -34.30
N ARG A 688 -18.44 -25.94 -33.11
CA ARG A 688 -17.75 -26.35 -31.88
C ARG A 688 -16.97 -27.65 -32.04
N GLU A 689 -17.54 -28.65 -32.71
CA GLU A 689 -16.90 -29.96 -32.91
C GLU A 689 -15.60 -29.85 -33.73
N GLU A 690 -15.61 -29.05 -34.80
CA GLU A 690 -14.44 -28.77 -35.62
C GLU A 690 -13.38 -27.98 -34.85
N PHE A 691 -13.81 -26.98 -34.05
CA PHE A 691 -12.91 -26.27 -33.14
C PHE A 691 -12.23 -27.23 -32.17
N LEU A 692 -13.00 -28.13 -31.54
CA LEU A 692 -12.47 -29.13 -30.60
C LEU A 692 -11.44 -30.02 -31.28
N ALA A 693 -11.75 -30.57 -32.46
CA ALA A 693 -10.85 -31.44 -33.20
C ALA A 693 -9.55 -30.72 -33.60
N ALA A 694 -9.64 -29.48 -34.10
CA ALA A 694 -8.47 -28.71 -34.50
C ALA A 694 -7.62 -28.23 -33.30
N ALA A 695 -8.25 -27.82 -32.19
CA ALA A 695 -7.54 -27.30 -31.02
C ALA A 695 -6.93 -28.40 -30.13
N GLN A 696 -7.37 -29.65 -30.25
CA GLN A 696 -6.92 -30.76 -29.39
C GLN A 696 -5.45 -31.14 -29.58
N ASN A 697 -4.90 -30.98 -30.79
CA ASN A 697 -3.55 -31.45 -31.13
C ASN A 697 -2.45 -30.38 -30.97
N GLY A 698 -2.80 -29.16 -30.54
CA GLY A 698 -1.85 -28.05 -30.43
C GLY A 698 -1.25 -27.86 -29.03
N LYS A 699 0.03 -27.45 -28.95
CA LYS A 699 0.68 -27.01 -27.70
C LYS A 699 -0.03 -25.83 -27.01
N LEU A 700 -0.84 -25.09 -27.76
CA LEU A 700 -1.65 -23.96 -27.30
C LEU A 700 -3.09 -24.32 -26.94
N ARG A 701 -3.45 -25.62 -26.87
CA ARG A 701 -4.81 -26.11 -26.54
C ARG A 701 -5.44 -25.34 -25.38
N LYS A 702 -4.76 -25.25 -24.24
CA LYS A 702 -5.31 -24.55 -23.04
C LYS A 702 -5.61 -23.07 -23.30
N VAL A 703 -4.88 -22.42 -24.19
CA VAL A 703 -5.05 -20.99 -24.54
C VAL A 703 -6.24 -20.82 -25.46
N LEU A 704 -6.30 -21.58 -26.56
CA LEU A 704 -7.36 -21.54 -27.55
C LEU A 704 -8.74 -21.80 -26.93
N PHE A 705 -8.84 -22.83 -26.08
CA PHE A 705 -10.07 -23.14 -25.37
C PHE A 705 -10.51 -22.02 -24.41
N LYS A 706 -9.55 -21.33 -23.78
CA LYS A 706 -9.85 -20.22 -22.89
C LYS A 706 -10.31 -18.98 -23.68
N MET A 707 -9.72 -18.72 -24.84
CA MET A 707 -10.12 -17.64 -25.74
C MET A 707 -11.53 -17.89 -26.32
N ALA A 708 -11.77 -19.10 -26.85
CA ALA A 708 -13.08 -19.47 -27.39
C ALA A 708 -14.17 -19.37 -26.33
N ARG A 709 -13.94 -19.87 -25.11
CA ARG A 709 -14.90 -19.73 -24.00
C ARG A 709 -15.25 -18.28 -23.66
N LYS A 710 -14.32 -17.35 -23.91
CA LYS A 710 -14.51 -15.91 -23.68
C LYS A 710 -15.02 -15.18 -24.92
N SER A 711 -15.28 -15.86 -26.03
CA SER A 711 -15.63 -15.26 -27.32
C SER A 711 -14.69 -14.11 -27.71
N VAL A 712 -13.38 -14.32 -27.51
CA VAL A 712 -12.36 -13.31 -27.82
C VAL A 712 -12.46 -12.95 -29.30
N CYS A 713 -12.64 -11.66 -29.60
CA CYS A 713 -12.66 -11.12 -30.96
C CYS A 713 -11.28 -10.60 -31.41
N ASP A 714 -10.51 -10.05 -30.47
CA ASP A 714 -9.16 -9.54 -30.70
C ASP A 714 -8.15 -10.29 -29.82
N VAL A 715 -7.19 -10.97 -30.47
CA VAL A 715 -6.19 -11.79 -29.79
C VAL A 715 -5.26 -10.93 -28.94
N ARG A 716 -4.85 -9.76 -29.44
CA ARG A 716 -3.93 -8.86 -28.76
C ARG A 716 -4.54 -8.33 -27.48
N ASP A 717 -5.79 -7.89 -27.55
CA ASP A 717 -6.56 -7.43 -26.39
C ASP A 717 -6.66 -8.53 -25.32
N TYR A 718 -6.94 -9.77 -25.73
CA TYR A 718 -6.95 -10.88 -24.79
C TYR A 718 -5.57 -11.13 -24.16
N LEU A 719 -4.47 -11.02 -24.91
CA LEU A 719 -3.12 -11.20 -24.37
C LEU A 719 -2.73 -10.08 -23.41
N ASN A 720 -3.22 -8.85 -23.62
CA ASN A 720 -3.02 -7.74 -22.70
C ASN A 720 -3.63 -8.01 -21.31
N ASP A 721 -4.76 -8.72 -21.26
CA ASP A 721 -5.42 -9.11 -20.01
C ASP A 721 -4.80 -10.35 -19.32
N VAL A 722 -3.81 -11.01 -19.93
CA VAL A 722 -3.18 -12.21 -19.38
C VAL A 722 -2.03 -11.84 -18.45
N ALA A 723 -2.00 -12.44 -17.25
CA ALA A 723 -0.92 -12.25 -16.29
C ALA A 723 0.48 -12.50 -16.92
N PRO A 724 1.47 -11.59 -16.73
CA PRO A 724 2.77 -11.65 -17.41
C PRO A 724 3.51 -12.97 -17.28
N LYS A 725 3.50 -13.60 -16.10
CA LYS A 725 4.14 -14.91 -15.86
C LYS A 725 3.57 -16.01 -16.75
N LYS A 726 2.25 -15.98 -16.98
CA LYS A 726 1.56 -16.96 -17.81
C LYS A 726 1.85 -16.71 -19.29
N LEU A 727 1.85 -15.44 -19.70
CA LEU A 727 2.19 -15.02 -21.05
C LEU A 727 3.63 -15.40 -21.41
N ALA A 728 4.59 -15.15 -20.53
CA ALA A 728 5.99 -15.57 -20.69
C ALA A 728 6.13 -17.09 -20.86
N ALA A 729 5.34 -17.89 -20.14
CA ALA A 729 5.32 -19.33 -20.33
C ALA A 729 4.78 -19.73 -21.71
N TRP A 730 3.78 -19.03 -22.23
CA TRP A 730 3.23 -19.25 -23.58
C TRP A 730 4.20 -18.83 -24.69
N MET A 731 4.91 -17.72 -24.51
CA MET A 731 5.94 -17.26 -25.45
C MET A 731 7.04 -18.33 -25.65
N ARG A 732 7.48 -18.98 -24.56
CA ARG A 732 8.45 -20.09 -24.62
C ARG A 732 7.92 -21.26 -25.45
N LEU A 733 6.63 -21.57 -25.37
CA LEU A 733 6.02 -22.64 -26.16
C LEU A 733 5.99 -22.30 -27.65
N ALA A 734 5.70 -21.05 -28.01
CA ALA A 734 5.65 -20.57 -29.40
C ALA A 734 7.04 -20.52 -30.06
N THR A 735 8.09 -20.17 -29.31
CA THR A 735 9.46 -20.16 -29.85
C THR A 735 10.01 -21.54 -30.20
N VAL A 736 9.55 -22.60 -29.52
CA VAL A 736 10.01 -23.98 -29.78
C VAL A 736 9.38 -24.54 -31.06
N THR A 737 8.26 -24.00 -31.53
CA THR A 737 7.54 -24.48 -32.73
C THR A 737 8.01 -23.88 -34.05
N HIS A 738 8.84 -22.83 -34.02
CA HIS A 738 9.36 -22.14 -35.21
C HIS A 738 10.86 -22.39 -35.46
N ARG A 739 11.48 -23.36 -34.78
CA ARG A 739 12.76 -23.89 -35.29
C ARG A 739 12.44 -24.73 -36.53
N PRO A 740 13.01 -24.40 -37.70
CA PRO A 740 12.73 -25.10 -38.96
C PRO A 740 13.03 -26.59 -38.88
#